data_AF-A0A2A6BWE0-F1
#
_entry.id   AF-A0A2A6BWE0-F1
#
_cell.length_a   1.000
_cell.length_b   1.000
_cell.length_c   1.000
_cell.angle_alpha   90.00
_cell.angle_beta   90.00
_cell.angle_gamma   90.00
#
_symmetry.space_group_name_H-M   'P 1'
#
loop_
_entity.id
_entity.type
_entity.pdbx_description
1 polymer ?
#
loop_
_entity_poly.entity_id
_entity_poly.type
_entity_poly.pdbx_seq_one_letter_code
_entity_poly.pdbx_strand_id
1 'polypeptide(L)'
;MVQAWFVDPYSHGDPRLPHHIFPPKRLTPDQLQKQCEALVWKLNSADPIAISTRIANIKHERYFVREDIVEIGDKITLNFHDKLAELYVETYLKEEIGRLILDGEAYFDVKGHDNEWIRILAEPGDLISIPMEVATRFTTTPTNYVKMKRFFKKEEMIWAIFVLGVFTWIVLELLQRRRHFQLREELGLTGPPASFISGNIFYIADVIKKRGLETTPLVHLELEKEYGSTYGFYFGCNLEIVTSDPAIIKEVFISQFGNFVARKKLAMHTVYPIRDGLLQVDHVGSLGAGWKEMRTVITSIFTSGKMKKMHLMFHDQLDNLVDELRSKSKLNGGKMDIYAEYQAMTMDMISRCALGQNISCLKFYTRARKFVANLSFSASLVFKLTLFFPFFKYLRPFSNFGREEKVLTRLLSENILERQKERSSGKDQPLHHDVIVSNAWALFVAGYETTSTTLAYASYLLAKHPEKQQALYEEITSTFNDNDAIDYERVMKLPYLHAVFSETLRVYPPVLTFTGRRCIKDTIIGGNIRVPAGVSVVVPVHTVMWNENNFEQPREFSPERFMGDNGKAVWSATYLPFGIGPRNCVGARFAEMEFKTVLAEVTRRFKDLKTVLGNVLHGPKEGKGVEATPYIFPLLEKVYGATYGFYYGSNLEIVTTDPEIIKEVFISQFGNFVARKKIAINMVYPFLDGLLQVDHEGTKGAGWKEMHSVISAIFTSGKMKKMHLMFHDQLEHLVDELRSKSKLNGGKMDIYGEYQAITMDMIARCALGQNISCIKDRSNEYYNRARIFVANIQYNKSLVFKLSLFFPIFKYLRRYSIFGREEHILIQNLSEIILERTKDRAAGKFRPLPDLIDLILAENEKRVENGEKPLHHDIVVSNAWALFFAGYETTSTALAFASYLLAKHPEVQQTLYEEITSTFEDNESIDYERVMKLPYLHAVFSETLRVYPPVITFTGRRCIKETIIGGNIRVPVGVSVVAPVHAVMWNENTYERPREFIPERFLGDNNKAVWSATHLPFGIGPRNCVGARFAEMEFKTVLAEVTRRFEELKTITANVLHGPKDGQLFAIVLELGLVIIHDIALSAHSSAVWISAFMALFRYLTLRNRGKGSTFIQITIRSSLVAIIIVVFVVLILNVPCVSMNLTDLFILNNNNYMNTVGYEAFLRVLMTIVTFILLVVHPLAPDDVTSKSVFLECLD
;
A
#
# COMPACT_ATOMS: atom_id res chain seq x y z
N MET A 1 12.29 60.46 -2.36
CA MET A 1 10.89 60.40 -2.83
C MET A 1 10.91 59.99 -4.30
N VAL A 2 9.88 59.35 -4.83
CA VAL A 2 9.79 59.11 -6.29
C VAL A 2 9.81 60.46 -7.00
N GLN A 3 10.61 60.60 -8.06
CA GLN A 3 10.69 61.84 -8.83
C GLN A 3 9.86 61.68 -10.11
N ALA A 4 8.65 62.24 -10.13
CA ALA A 4 7.78 62.28 -11.28
C ALA A 4 7.32 63.71 -11.61
N TRP A 5 7.17 64.04 -12.89
CA TRP A 5 6.81 65.39 -13.35
C TRP A 5 6.21 65.40 -14.76
N PHE A 6 5.51 66.48 -15.12
CA PHE A 6 4.96 66.67 -16.46
C PHE A 6 6.01 67.15 -17.47
N VAL A 7 5.95 66.60 -18.68
CA VAL A 7 6.87 66.86 -19.80
C VAL A 7 6.17 67.73 -20.85
N ASP A 8 6.93 68.63 -21.48
CA ASP A 8 6.44 69.41 -22.61
C ASP A 8 6.16 68.49 -23.84
N PRO A 9 5.05 68.67 -24.58
CA PRO A 9 4.78 67.91 -25.80
C PRO A 9 5.82 68.12 -26.93
N TYR A 10 6.60 69.21 -26.94
CA TYR A 10 7.58 69.53 -28.00
C TYR A 10 9.04 69.27 -27.59
N SER A 11 9.45 68.01 -27.50
CA SER A 11 10.85 67.65 -27.17
C SER A 11 11.78 67.58 -28.39
N HIS A 12 12.18 68.73 -28.95
CA HIS A 12 13.31 68.80 -29.89
C HIS A 12 14.65 68.83 -29.13
N GLY A 13 15.10 67.66 -28.67
CA GLY A 13 16.37 67.50 -27.95
C GLY A 13 16.62 66.05 -27.55
N ASP A 14 17.77 65.79 -26.90
CA ASP A 14 18.14 64.45 -26.44
C ASP A 14 17.12 63.92 -25.40
N PRO A 15 16.37 62.84 -25.67
CA PRO A 15 15.32 62.35 -24.78
C PRO A 15 15.84 61.86 -23.43
N ARG A 16 17.16 61.59 -23.30
CA ARG A 16 17.82 61.20 -22.04
C ARG A 16 17.99 62.35 -21.06
N LEU A 17 17.68 63.59 -21.42
CA LEU A 17 17.70 64.73 -20.50
C LEU A 17 16.41 64.84 -19.67
N PRO A 18 16.43 65.49 -18.49
CA PRO A 18 15.25 65.67 -17.63
C PRO A 18 14.30 66.76 -18.16
N HIS A 19 13.70 66.53 -19.34
CA HIS A 19 12.69 67.40 -19.95
C HIS A 19 11.49 67.60 -19.00
N HIS A 20 11.10 68.85 -18.76
CA HIS A 20 9.98 69.22 -17.89
C HIS A 20 9.31 70.50 -18.39
N ILE A 21 8.00 70.66 -18.11
CA ILE A 21 7.33 71.96 -18.25
C ILE A 21 7.99 72.97 -17.30
N PHE A 22 8.10 74.24 -17.69
CA PHE A 22 8.62 75.30 -16.83
C PHE A 22 7.49 76.21 -16.29
N PRO A 23 7.41 76.48 -14.97
CA PRO A 23 8.21 75.89 -13.89
C PRO A 23 7.86 74.40 -13.63
N PRO A 24 8.76 73.59 -13.05
CA PRO A 24 8.60 72.14 -12.93
C PRO A 24 7.38 71.69 -12.11
N LYS A 25 6.30 71.27 -12.77
CA LYS A 25 5.15 70.58 -12.15
C LYS A 25 5.55 69.16 -11.73
N ARG A 26 5.92 68.95 -10.47
CA ARG A 26 6.20 67.63 -9.88
C ARG A 26 4.94 66.97 -9.29
N LEU A 27 4.92 65.64 -9.26
CA LEU A 27 3.84 64.79 -8.76
C LEU A 27 4.30 63.96 -7.56
N THR A 28 3.44 63.79 -6.55
CA THR A 28 3.61 62.76 -5.51
C THR A 28 3.14 61.38 -6.01
N PRO A 29 3.53 60.25 -5.36
CA PRO A 29 3.06 58.92 -5.74
C PRO A 29 1.52 58.79 -5.79
N ASP A 30 0.81 59.38 -4.84
CA ASP A 30 -0.65 59.36 -4.79
C ASP A 30 -1.29 60.18 -5.92
N GLN A 31 -0.62 61.24 -6.39
CA GLN A 31 -1.05 62.02 -7.55
C GLN A 31 -0.75 61.28 -8.85
N LEU A 32 0.41 60.62 -8.95
CA LEU A 32 0.81 59.80 -10.09
C LEU A 32 -0.18 58.65 -10.33
N GLN A 33 -0.54 57.93 -9.26
CA GLN A 33 -1.55 56.86 -9.33
C GLN A 33 -2.92 57.40 -9.77
N LYS A 34 -3.31 58.60 -9.34
CA LYS A 34 -4.58 59.25 -9.75
C LYS A 34 -4.57 59.82 -11.17
N GLN A 35 -3.40 59.99 -11.78
CA GLN A 35 -3.24 60.63 -13.08
C GLN A 35 -2.97 59.66 -14.23
N CYS A 36 -2.38 58.49 -13.97
CA CYS A 36 -2.06 57.51 -15.01
C CYS A 36 -2.14 56.05 -14.54
N GLU A 37 -2.73 55.78 -13.37
CA GLU A 37 -2.84 54.46 -12.71
C GLU A 37 -1.50 53.72 -12.44
N ALA A 38 -0.35 54.34 -12.77
CA ALA A 38 0.96 53.77 -12.53
C ALA A 38 1.28 53.72 -11.02
N LEU A 39 1.77 52.56 -10.57
CA LEU A 39 2.14 52.29 -9.19
C LEU A 39 3.66 52.26 -9.05
N VAL A 40 4.20 52.94 -8.03
CA VAL A 40 5.64 52.98 -7.75
C VAL A 40 5.91 52.68 -6.29
N TRP A 41 6.79 51.71 -6.02
CA TRP A 41 7.25 51.32 -4.69
C TRP A 41 8.78 51.43 -4.61
N LYS A 42 9.29 52.36 -3.78
CA LYS A 42 10.72 52.40 -3.44
C LYS A 42 11.01 51.32 -2.40
N LEU A 43 11.91 50.38 -2.73
CA LEU A 43 12.37 49.31 -1.85
C LEU A 43 13.73 49.70 -1.27
N ASN A 44 13.91 49.62 0.05
CA ASN A 44 15.16 49.98 0.71
C ASN A 44 16.23 48.90 0.46
N SER A 45 17.25 49.23 -0.34
CA SER A 45 18.35 48.33 -0.72
C SER A 45 19.23 47.83 0.44
N ALA A 46 19.13 48.43 1.63
CA ALA A 46 19.92 48.05 2.80
C ALA A 46 19.48 46.75 3.52
N ASP A 47 18.28 46.22 3.24
CA ASP A 47 17.79 44.95 3.83
C ASP A 47 17.29 43.97 2.75
N PRO A 48 18.13 43.01 2.31
CA PRO A 48 17.76 42.02 1.30
C PRO A 48 16.56 41.12 1.70
N ILE A 49 16.34 40.87 2.99
CA ILE A 49 15.30 39.97 3.48
C ILE A 49 13.94 40.66 3.42
N ALA A 50 13.86 41.91 3.88
CA ALA A 50 12.65 42.72 3.77
C ALA A 50 12.26 42.98 2.30
N ILE A 51 13.24 43.25 1.41
CA ILE A 51 13.02 43.39 -0.03
C ILE A 51 12.37 42.12 -0.61
N SER A 52 12.97 40.94 -0.35
CA SER A 52 12.49 39.67 -0.93
C SER A 52 11.04 39.36 -0.54
N THR A 53 10.70 39.60 0.73
CA THR A 53 9.34 39.41 1.28
C THR A 53 8.35 40.37 0.64
N ARG A 54 8.72 41.65 0.50
CA ARG A 54 7.83 42.68 -0.08
C ARG A 54 7.58 42.46 -1.58
N ILE A 55 8.59 42.00 -2.33
CA ILE A 55 8.43 41.58 -3.73
C ILE A 55 7.51 40.37 -3.85
N ALA A 56 7.61 39.39 -2.95
CA ALA A 56 6.74 38.21 -2.96
C ALA A 56 5.26 38.58 -2.77
N ASN A 57 4.95 39.50 -1.85
CA ASN A 57 3.58 40.00 -1.64
C ASN A 57 3.04 40.73 -2.88
N ILE A 58 3.80 41.68 -3.44
CA ILE A 58 3.35 42.46 -4.62
C ILE A 58 3.12 41.53 -5.83
N LYS A 59 3.95 40.51 -6.03
CA LYS A 59 3.73 39.48 -7.06
C LYS A 59 2.43 38.72 -6.87
N HIS A 60 2.11 38.35 -5.63
CA HIS A 60 0.86 37.65 -5.30
C HIS A 60 -0.37 38.54 -5.52
N GLU A 61 -0.31 39.80 -5.08
CA GLU A 61 -1.39 40.80 -5.25
C GLU A 61 -1.67 41.14 -6.72
N ARG A 62 -0.64 41.23 -7.56
CA ARG A 62 -0.77 41.58 -9.00
C ARG A 62 -0.81 40.37 -9.94
N TYR A 63 -0.80 39.14 -9.40
CA TYR A 63 -0.79 37.88 -10.16
C TYR A 63 0.38 37.75 -11.15
N PHE A 64 1.56 38.23 -10.78
CA PHE A 64 2.78 38.08 -11.59
C PHE A 64 3.37 36.67 -11.45
N VAL A 65 3.43 35.92 -12.56
CA VAL A 65 3.82 34.50 -12.60
C VAL A 65 5.15 34.27 -13.32
N ARG A 66 5.42 35.02 -14.41
CA ARG A 66 6.69 34.96 -15.15
C ARG A 66 7.57 36.14 -14.77
N GLU A 67 8.87 35.92 -14.70
CA GLU A 67 9.89 36.97 -14.52
C GLU A 67 11.07 36.79 -15.48
N ASP A 68 11.71 37.90 -15.87
CA ASP A 68 12.98 37.92 -16.59
C ASP A 68 13.83 39.13 -16.16
N ILE A 69 15.09 39.21 -16.62
CA ILE A 69 16.00 40.34 -16.39
C ILE A 69 16.44 40.89 -17.75
N VAL A 70 16.48 42.23 -17.86
CA VAL A 70 16.92 42.97 -19.03
C VAL A 70 17.98 43.99 -18.60
N GLU A 71 19.00 44.13 -19.43
CA GLU A 71 20.15 45.01 -19.20
C GLU A 71 20.44 45.77 -20.49
N ILE A 72 20.45 47.10 -20.39
CA ILE A 72 20.54 48.02 -21.52
C ILE A 72 21.66 49.00 -21.20
N GLY A 73 22.70 49.07 -22.04
CA GLY A 73 23.80 50.00 -21.82
C GLY A 73 24.75 50.13 -23.00
N ASP A 74 25.45 51.26 -23.08
CA ASP A 74 26.31 51.66 -24.21
C ASP A 74 27.33 50.59 -24.66
N LYS A 75 27.96 49.92 -23.69
CA LYS A 75 28.98 48.87 -23.89
C LYS A 75 28.41 47.45 -24.02
N ILE A 76 27.11 47.27 -23.81
CA ILE A 76 26.46 45.95 -23.68
C ILE A 76 25.48 45.71 -24.84
N THR A 77 24.79 46.76 -25.29
CA THR A 77 23.75 46.69 -26.32
C THR A 77 24.33 47.06 -27.69
N LEU A 78 24.37 46.10 -28.62
CA LEU A 78 24.67 46.42 -30.03
C LEU A 78 23.69 47.49 -30.54
N ASN A 79 24.20 48.47 -31.28
CA ASN A 79 23.42 49.60 -31.79
C ASN A 79 22.60 50.33 -30.71
N PHE A 80 23.19 50.55 -29.53
CA PHE A 80 22.56 51.15 -28.34
C PHE A 80 21.68 52.38 -28.64
N HIS A 81 22.14 53.32 -29.48
CA HIS A 81 21.37 54.52 -29.81
C HIS A 81 20.13 54.22 -30.67
N ASP A 82 20.24 53.35 -31.68
CA ASP A 82 19.09 52.90 -32.48
C ASP A 82 18.09 52.15 -31.59
N LYS A 83 18.59 51.32 -30.67
CA LYS A 83 17.76 50.57 -29.73
C LYS A 83 17.05 51.44 -28.70
N LEU A 84 17.68 52.53 -28.24
CA LEU A 84 17.00 53.54 -27.44
C LEU A 84 15.94 54.31 -28.26
N ALA A 85 16.22 54.62 -29.53
CA ALA A 85 15.26 55.29 -30.40
C ALA A 85 14.01 54.41 -30.63
N GLU A 86 14.17 53.10 -30.86
CA GLU A 86 13.04 52.15 -30.90
C GLU A 86 12.24 52.12 -29.59
N LEU A 87 12.91 52.11 -28.44
CA LEU A 87 12.25 51.99 -27.13
C LEU A 87 11.59 53.30 -26.65
N TYR A 88 11.94 54.44 -27.26
CA TYR A 88 11.32 55.74 -26.99
C TYR A 88 10.11 56.04 -27.90
N VAL A 89 9.63 55.07 -28.68
CA VAL A 89 8.38 55.16 -29.45
C VAL A 89 7.15 54.96 -28.55
N GLU A 90 6.08 55.74 -28.77
CA GLU A 90 4.80 55.59 -28.05
C GLU A 90 4.23 54.17 -28.21
N THR A 91 4.27 53.40 -27.12
CA THR A 91 3.94 51.97 -27.11
C THR A 91 2.90 51.66 -26.04
N TYR A 92 1.80 51.03 -26.46
CA TYR A 92 0.71 50.57 -25.60
C TYR A 92 1.02 49.18 -25.03
N LEU A 93 0.86 48.99 -23.72
CA LEU A 93 1.15 47.71 -23.07
C LEU A 93 0.02 46.70 -23.27
N LYS A 94 0.35 45.52 -23.82
CA LYS A 94 -0.59 44.40 -24.07
C LYS A 94 -0.96 43.60 -22.81
N GLU A 95 -0.19 43.75 -21.75
CA GLU A 95 -0.47 43.24 -20.40
C GLU A 95 0.15 44.22 -19.39
N GLU A 96 -0.32 44.21 -18.14
CA GLU A 96 0.37 44.94 -17.05
C GLU A 96 1.73 44.30 -16.79
N ILE A 97 2.80 45.11 -16.81
CA ILE A 97 4.18 44.65 -16.58
C ILE A 97 4.76 45.40 -15.38
N GLY A 98 5.20 44.65 -14.37
CA GLY A 98 6.04 45.17 -13.29
C GLY A 98 7.51 45.26 -13.73
N ARG A 99 8.23 46.31 -13.33
CA ARG A 99 9.64 46.59 -13.67
C ARG A 99 10.38 47.07 -12.41
N LEU A 100 11.29 46.26 -11.88
CA LEU A 100 12.17 46.60 -10.75
C LEU A 100 13.54 47.02 -11.27
N ILE A 101 14.01 48.23 -10.95
CA ILE A 101 15.38 48.65 -11.24
C ILE A 101 16.34 48.00 -10.22
N LEU A 102 17.33 47.28 -10.74
CA LEU A 102 18.37 46.62 -9.96
C LEU A 102 19.64 47.47 -9.87
N ASP A 103 19.97 48.16 -10.96
CA ASP A 103 21.20 48.95 -11.13
C ASP A 103 21.02 49.97 -12.28
N GLY A 104 21.78 51.05 -12.28
CA GLY A 104 21.63 52.17 -13.22
C GLY A 104 20.30 52.95 -13.09
N GLU A 105 19.98 53.78 -14.09
CA GLU A 105 18.85 54.71 -14.04
C GLU A 105 18.09 54.82 -15.37
N ALA A 106 16.77 55.03 -15.30
CA ALA A 106 15.95 55.23 -16.50
C ALA A 106 14.75 56.18 -16.29
N TYR A 107 14.28 56.73 -17.41
CA TYR A 107 13.00 57.42 -17.51
C TYR A 107 11.94 56.50 -18.13
N PHE A 108 10.80 56.42 -17.45
CA PHE A 108 9.56 55.89 -18.02
C PHE A 108 8.61 57.07 -18.22
N ASP A 109 8.27 57.37 -19.47
CA ASP A 109 7.17 58.27 -19.76
C ASP A 109 5.87 57.48 -19.81
N VAL A 110 4.85 57.99 -19.15
CA VAL A 110 3.51 57.41 -19.06
C VAL A 110 2.50 58.52 -19.40
N LYS A 111 1.53 58.22 -20.25
CA LYS A 111 0.49 59.17 -20.62
C LYS A 111 -0.60 59.23 -19.54
N GLY A 112 -0.95 60.44 -19.10
CA GLY A 112 -2.02 60.65 -18.13
C GLY A 112 -3.42 60.61 -18.76
N HIS A 113 -4.46 60.58 -17.92
CA HIS A 113 -5.86 60.61 -18.36
C HIS A 113 -6.18 61.86 -19.21
N ASP A 114 -5.55 63.00 -18.89
CA ASP A 114 -5.65 64.26 -19.63
C ASP A 114 -4.76 64.30 -20.90
N ASN A 115 -4.22 63.14 -21.34
CA ASN A 115 -3.35 62.94 -22.50
C ASN A 115 -1.97 63.64 -22.43
N GLU A 116 -1.65 64.32 -21.32
CA GLU A 116 -0.32 64.87 -21.01
C GLU A 116 0.72 63.76 -20.75
N TRP A 117 2.00 64.03 -21.02
CA TRP A 117 3.10 63.11 -20.73
C TRP A 117 3.68 63.33 -19.33
N ILE A 118 3.71 62.27 -18.52
CA ILE A 118 4.32 62.26 -17.19
C ILE A 118 5.60 61.41 -17.23
N ARG A 119 6.74 62.01 -16.89
CA ARG A 119 8.04 61.33 -16.76
C ARG A 119 8.22 60.86 -15.33
N ILE A 120 8.60 59.59 -15.18
CA ILE A 120 9.00 58.97 -13.92
C ILE A 120 10.50 58.65 -14.02
N LEU A 121 11.32 59.21 -13.14
CA LEU A 121 12.69 58.74 -12.91
C LEU A 121 12.65 57.50 -12.02
N ALA A 122 13.34 56.45 -12.45
CA ALA A 122 13.49 55.19 -11.72
C ALA A 122 14.97 54.96 -11.38
N GLU A 123 15.26 54.85 -10.09
CA GLU A 123 16.61 54.64 -9.54
C GLU A 123 16.69 53.21 -8.94
N PRO A 124 17.87 52.67 -8.62
CA PRO A 124 17.99 51.33 -8.03
C PRO A 124 17.12 51.13 -6.79
N GLY A 125 16.38 50.02 -6.76
CA GLY A 125 15.38 49.71 -5.72
C GLY A 125 13.95 50.18 -6.03
N ASP A 126 13.69 50.94 -7.10
CA ASP A 126 12.32 51.28 -7.51
C ASP A 126 11.65 50.13 -8.28
N LEU A 127 10.49 49.69 -7.81
CA LEU A 127 9.54 48.86 -8.56
C LEU A 127 8.44 49.75 -9.12
N ILE A 128 8.24 49.71 -10.43
CA ILE A 128 7.16 50.40 -11.15
C ILE A 128 6.23 49.35 -11.75
N SER A 129 4.91 49.55 -11.69
CA SER A 129 3.96 48.82 -12.52
C SER A 129 3.07 49.78 -13.28
N ILE A 130 2.93 49.53 -14.59
CA ILE A 130 2.10 50.32 -15.50
C ILE A 130 1.01 49.38 -16.04
N PRO A 131 -0.28 49.76 -15.97
CA PRO A 131 -1.37 48.90 -16.43
C PRO A 131 -1.42 48.74 -17.96
N MET A 132 -2.30 47.84 -18.40
CA MET A 132 -2.60 47.61 -19.81
C MET A 132 -3.21 48.86 -20.47
N GLU A 133 -3.08 48.99 -21.80
CA GLU A 133 -3.70 50.05 -22.61
C GLU A 133 -3.25 51.49 -22.32
N VAL A 134 -2.38 51.72 -21.33
CA VAL A 134 -1.70 53.00 -21.15
C VAL A 134 -0.50 53.10 -22.11
N ALA A 135 -0.38 54.26 -22.76
CA ALA A 135 0.72 54.61 -23.64
C ALA A 135 1.99 54.94 -22.85
N THR A 136 3.12 54.35 -23.27
CA THR A 136 4.42 54.49 -22.60
C THR A 136 5.57 54.77 -23.56
N ARG A 137 6.64 55.38 -23.08
CA ARG A 137 7.96 55.45 -23.74
C ARG A 137 9.07 55.15 -22.72
N PHE A 138 10.23 54.70 -23.19
CA PHE A 138 11.37 54.36 -22.33
C PHE A 138 12.69 54.91 -22.86
N THR A 139 13.54 55.42 -21.96
CA THR A 139 14.93 55.78 -22.26
C THR A 139 15.80 55.74 -21.01
N THR A 140 17.12 55.61 -21.13
CA THR A 140 18.06 55.76 -20.00
C THR A 140 18.21 57.23 -19.60
N THR A 141 18.80 57.50 -18.44
CA THR A 141 19.39 58.82 -18.16
C THR A 141 20.71 58.99 -18.96
N PRO A 142 21.42 60.13 -18.90
CA PRO A 142 22.68 60.32 -19.64
C PRO A 142 23.82 59.40 -19.18
N THR A 143 23.62 58.65 -18.08
CA THR A 143 24.47 57.54 -17.62
C THR A 143 24.57 56.40 -18.63
N ASN A 144 23.61 56.29 -19.56
CA ASN A 144 23.56 55.30 -20.64
C ASN A 144 23.59 53.84 -20.16
N TYR A 145 23.08 53.54 -18.96
CA TYR A 145 23.04 52.18 -18.42
C TYR A 145 21.88 51.98 -17.44
N VAL A 146 21.17 50.86 -17.57
CA VAL A 146 20.16 50.38 -16.61
C VAL A 146 19.98 48.86 -16.69
N LYS A 147 19.79 48.25 -15.51
CA LYS A 147 19.54 46.82 -15.32
C LYS A 147 18.23 46.66 -14.56
N MET A 148 17.27 45.92 -15.11
CA MET A 148 15.93 45.77 -14.52
C MET A 148 15.39 44.35 -14.58
N LYS A 149 14.52 44.01 -13.62
CA LYS A 149 13.78 42.75 -13.57
C LYS A 149 12.31 42.98 -13.92
N ARG A 150 11.77 42.24 -14.88
CA ARG A 150 10.38 42.40 -15.36
C ARG A 150 9.48 41.28 -14.85
N PHE A 151 8.19 41.57 -14.73
CA PHE A 151 7.15 40.68 -14.18
C PHE A 151 5.90 40.70 -15.06
N PHE A 152 5.34 39.52 -15.37
CA PHE A 152 4.23 39.34 -16.33
C PHE A 152 3.10 38.46 -15.76
N LYS A 153 1.89 38.58 -16.32
CA LYS A 153 0.70 37.82 -15.92
C LYS A 153 0.63 36.46 -16.65
N LYS A 154 -0.54 35.81 -16.63
CA LYS A 154 -0.74 34.43 -17.12
C LYS A 154 -1.97 34.34 -18.04
N GLU A 155 -1.81 33.68 -19.18
CA GLU A 155 -2.88 33.36 -20.14
C GLU A 155 -3.76 32.18 -19.68
N GLU A 156 -5.05 32.20 -20.04
CA GLU A 156 -6.02 31.15 -19.65
C GLU A 156 -6.15 29.98 -20.65
N MET A 157 -5.53 30.08 -21.84
CA MET A 157 -5.86 29.24 -23.01
C MET A 157 -5.60 27.72 -22.86
N ILE A 158 -4.80 27.32 -21.86
CA ILE A 158 -4.42 25.91 -21.60
C ILE A 158 -5.64 25.01 -21.29
N TRP A 159 -6.70 25.56 -20.68
CA TRP A 159 -7.83 24.75 -20.20
C TRP A 159 -8.71 24.18 -21.32
N ALA A 160 -8.90 24.91 -22.43
CA ALA A 160 -9.74 24.45 -23.55
C ALA A 160 -9.13 23.21 -24.22
N ILE A 161 -7.81 23.23 -24.44
CA ILE A 161 -7.06 22.10 -25.04
C ILE A 161 -7.11 20.88 -24.12
N PHE A 162 -6.99 21.07 -22.81
CA PHE A 162 -7.10 19.98 -21.83
C PHE A 162 -8.49 19.31 -21.86
N VAL A 163 -9.57 20.09 -21.88
CA VAL A 163 -10.94 19.55 -21.95
C VAL A 163 -11.18 18.80 -23.26
N LEU A 164 -10.74 19.34 -24.40
CA LEU A 164 -10.90 18.70 -25.71
C LEU A 164 -10.12 17.37 -25.78
N GLY A 165 -8.90 17.33 -25.22
CA GLY A 165 -8.09 16.11 -25.13
C GLY A 165 -8.72 15.02 -24.26
N VAL A 166 -9.28 15.40 -23.11
CA VAL A 166 -10.01 14.46 -22.22
C VAL A 166 -11.26 13.92 -22.89
N PHE A 167 -12.06 14.76 -23.56
CA PHE A 167 -13.24 14.32 -24.31
C PHE A 167 -12.87 13.34 -25.43
N THR A 168 -11.85 13.68 -26.23
CA THR A 168 -11.37 12.82 -27.34
C THR A 168 -10.91 11.45 -26.82
N TRP A 169 -10.20 11.40 -25.69
CA TRP A 169 -9.78 10.14 -25.07
C TRP A 169 -10.95 9.28 -24.60
N ILE A 170 -11.98 9.89 -23.99
CA ILE A 170 -13.20 9.18 -23.55
C ILE A 170 -13.92 8.53 -24.73
N VAL A 171 -14.06 9.24 -25.86
CA VAL A 171 -14.68 8.69 -27.08
C VAL A 171 -13.89 7.51 -27.63
N LEU A 172 -12.55 7.59 -27.67
CA LEU A 172 -11.70 6.50 -28.15
C LEU A 172 -11.78 5.24 -27.27
N GLU A 173 -11.79 5.38 -25.93
CA GLU A 173 -12.00 4.25 -25.01
C GLU A 173 -13.37 3.60 -25.19
N LEU A 174 -14.45 4.38 -25.38
CA LEU A 174 -15.80 3.85 -25.63
C LEU A 174 -15.88 3.06 -26.95
N LEU A 175 -15.25 3.56 -28.03
CA LEU A 175 -15.18 2.88 -29.32
C LEU A 175 -14.33 1.60 -29.25
N GLN A 176 -13.16 1.66 -28.61
CA GLN A 176 -12.32 0.47 -28.39
C GLN A 176 -13.07 -0.61 -27.60
N ARG A 177 -13.81 -0.19 -26.57
CA ARG A 177 -14.60 -1.08 -25.70
C ARG A 177 -15.73 -1.78 -26.46
N ARG A 178 -16.47 -1.07 -27.32
CA ARG A 178 -17.53 -1.65 -28.17
C ARG A 178 -16.99 -2.83 -29.00
N ARG A 179 -15.80 -2.67 -29.61
CA ARG A 179 -15.14 -3.73 -30.37
C ARG A 179 -14.75 -4.95 -29.52
N HIS A 180 -14.38 -4.77 -28.25
CA HIS A 180 -14.04 -5.91 -27.38
C HIS A 180 -15.26 -6.79 -27.06
N PHE A 181 -16.47 -6.21 -26.99
CA PHE A 181 -17.70 -6.98 -26.76
C PHE A 181 -18.24 -7.71 -27.99
N GLN A 182 -17.80 -7.35 -29.20
CA GLN A 182 -18.12 -8.07 -30.44
C GLN A 182 -17.25 -9.32 -30.64
N LEU A 183 -16.06 -9.36 -30.03
CA LEU A 183 -15.07 -10.44 -30.22
C LEU A 183 -15.61 -11.84 -29.89
N ARG A 184 -16.58 -11.99 -28.97
CA ARG A 184 -17.16 -13.30 -28.65
C ARG A 184 -17.96 -13.87 -29.84
N GLU A 185 -18.70 -13.02 -30.53
CA GLU A 185 -19.49 -13.37 -31.71
C GLU A 185 -18.57 -13.61 -32.92
N GLU A 186 -17.52 -12.79 -33.09
CA GLU A 186 -16.45 -12.99 -34.09
C GLU A 186 -15.72 -14.35 -33.95
N LEU A 187 -15.70 -14.93 -32.74
CA LEU A 187 -15.12 -16.25 -32.45
C LEU A 187 -16.14 -17.40 -32.39
N GLY A 188 -17.42 -17.13 -32.66
CA GLY A 188 -18.48 -18.14 -32.67
C GLY A 188 -18.80 -18.77 -31.30
N LEU A 189 -18.49 -18.06 -30.20
CA LEU A 189 -18.64 -18.59 -28.84
C LEU A 189 -19.99 -18.21 -28.22
N THR A 190 -20.67 -19.20 -27.63
CA THR A 190 -21.85 -19.01 -26.77
C THR A 190 -21.48 -18.35 -25.43
N GLY A 191 -22.46 -17.87 -24.66
CA GLY A 191 -22.24 -17.44 -23.28
C GLY A 191 -23.19 -16.36 -22.75
N PRO A 192 -23.19 -16.10 -21.44
CA PRO A 192 -24.18 -15.26 -20.76
C PRO A 192 -24.12 -13.78 -21.20
N PRO A 193 -25.23 -13.03 -21.14
CA PRO A 193 -25.30 -11.62 -21.55
C PRO A 193 -24.40 -10.74 -20.67
N ALA A 194 -23.61 -9.89 -21.30
CA ALA A 194 -22.57 -9.09 -20.66
C ALA A 194 -22.93 -7.60 -20.61
N SER A 195 -22.78 -6.98 -19.44
CA SER A 195 -22.93 -5.52 -19.29
C SER A 195 -21.74 -4.80 -19.92
N PHE A 196 -22.02 -3.72 -20.67
CA PHE A 196 -20.97 -2.88 -21.27
C PHE A 196 -19.93 -2.39 -20.24
N ILE A 197 -20.33 -2.08 -19.00
CA ILE A 197 -19.43 -1.51 -17.96
C ILE A 197 -18.72 -2.59 -17.13
N SER A 198 -19.35 -3.75 -16.88
CA SER A 198 -18.83 -4.76 -15.93
C SER A 198 -18.62 -6.16 -16.53
N GLY A 199 -18.93 -6.37 -17.81
CA GLY A 199 -18.99 -7.70 -18.41
C GLY A 199 -20.04 -8.56 -17.70
N ASN A 200 -19.69 -9.80 -17.39
CA ASN A 200 -20.51 -10.71 -16.60
C ASN A 200 -20.22 -10.61 -15.08
N ILE A 201 -19.47 -9.61 -14.59
CA ILE A 201 -19.19 -9.47 -13.14
C ILE A 201 -20.48 -9.21 -12.34
N PHE A 202 -21.42 -8.42 -12.88
CA PHE A 202 -22.72 -8.22 -12.21
C PHE A 202 -23.62 -9.46 -12.25
N TYR A 203 -23.46 -10.37 -13.22
CA TYR A 203 -24.18 -11.65 -13.24
C TYR A 203 -23.74 -12.53 -12.06
N ILE A 204 -22.43 -12.68 -11.84
CA ILE A 204 -21.89 -13.39 -10.64
C ILE A 204 -22.39 -12.72 -9.35
N ALA A 205 -22.32 -11.38 -9.27
CA ALA A 205 -22.74 -10.65 -8.07
C ALA A 205 -24.24 -10.79 -7.77
N ASP A 206 -25.10 -10.86 -8.79
CA ASP A 206 -26.55 -11.04 -8.64
C ASP A 206 -26.90 -12.48 -8.22
N VAL A 207 -26.23 -13.51 -8.75
CA VAL A 207 -26.38 -14.90 -8.27
C VAL A 207 -25.97 -15.01 -6.80
N ILE A 208 -24.81 -14.49 -6.42
CA ILE A 208 -24.33 -14.46 -5.03
C ILE A 208 -25.31 -13.70 -4.11
N LYS A 209 -25.88 -12.57 -4.58
CA LYS A 209 -26.87 -11.80 -3.82
C LYS A 209 -28.20 -12.55 -3.64
N LYS A 210 -28.63 -13.32 -4.64
CA LYS A 210 -29.92 -14.04 -4.65
C LYS A 210 -29.87 -15.40 -3.96
N ARG A 211 -28.71 -16.08 -3.95
CA ARG A 211 -28.58 -17.48 -3.53
C ARG A 211 -27.44 -17.74 -2.52
N GLY A 212 -26.71 -16.72 -2.08
CA GLY A 212 -25.60 -16.86 -1.13
C GLY A 212 -24.24 -17.10 -1.79
N LEU A 213 -23.17 -16.81 -1.04
CA LEU A 213 -21.77 -16.91 -1.49
C LEU A 213 -21.37 -18.37 -1.78
N GLU A 214 -21.93 -19.30 -1.03
CA GLU A 214 -21.85 -20.75 -1.17
C GLU A 214 -22.26 -21.27 -2.55
N THR A 215 -23.02 -20.49 -3.34
CA THR A 215 -23.39 -20.85 -4.73
C THR A 215 -22.41 -20.36 -5.78
N THR A 216 -21.39 -19.57 -5.43
CA THR A 216 -20.32 -19.14 -6.38
C THR A 216 -19.72 -20.30 -7.17
N PRO A 217 -19.45 -21.49 -6.58
CA PRO A 217 -18.89 -22.63 -7.33
C PRO A 217 -19.92 -23.33 -8.25
N LEU A 218 -21.22 -23.11 -8.05
CA LEU A 218 -22.28 -23.63 -8.92
C LEU A 218 -22.45 -22.81 -10.20
N VAL A 219 -22.05 -21.53 -10.20
CA VAL A 219 -22.22 -20.62 -11.36
C VAL A 219 -21.67 -21.22 -12.65
N HIS A 220 -20.44 -21.77 -12.62
CA HIS A 220 -19.82 -22.36 -13.81
C HIS A 220 -20.40 -23.74 -14.17
N LEU A 221 -21.01 -24.47 -13.22
CA LEU A 221 -21.76 -25.71 -13.48
C LEU A 221 -23.12 -25.43 -14.15
N GLU A 222 -23.81 -24.36 -13.76
CA GLU A 222 -25.05 -23.92 -14.41
C GLU A 222 -24.76 -23.41 -15.84
N LEU A 223 -23.73 -22.58 -16.01
CA LEU A 223 -23.31 -22.10 -17.33
C LEU A 223 -22.82 -23.21 -18.27
N GLU A 224 -22.20 -24.28 -17.76
CA GLU A 224 -21.85 -25.46 -18.57
C GLU A 224 -23.08 -26.19 -19.12
N LYS A 225 -24.15 -26.29 -18.32
CA LYS A 225 -25.42 -26.92 -18.75
C LYS A 225 -26.19 -26.05 -19.76
N GLU A 226 -26.03 -24.73 -19.70
CA GLU A 226 -26.71 -23.78 -20.59
C GLU A 226 -25.97 -23.53 -21.90
N TYR A 227 -24.63 -23.44 -21.87
CA TYR A 227 -23.80 -23.01 -23.01
C TYR A 227 -22.82 -24.08 -23.53
N GLY A 228 -22.74 -25.24 -22.88
CA GLY A 228 -21.83 -26.35 -23.22
C GLY A 228 -20.52 -26.33 -22.44
N SER A 229 -19.67 -27.34 -22.65
CA SER A 229 -18.38 -27.51 -21.96
C SER A 229 -17.33 -26.44 -22.29
N THR A 230 -17.56 -25.58 -23.28
CA THR A 230 -16.69 -24.45 -23.63
C THR A 230 -17.50 -23.23 -24.08
N TYR A 231 -17.32 -22.08 -23.43
CA TYR A 231 -18.09 -20.84 -23.69
C TYR A 231 -17.28 -19.55 -23.45
N GLY A 232 -17.76 -18.42 -24.00
CA GLY A 232 -17.16 -17.10 -23.90
C GLY A 232 -17.74 -16.24 -22.76
N PHE A 233 -16.90 -15.87 -21.80
CA PHE A 233 -17.24 -15.11 -20.59
C PHE A 233 -16.45 -13.79 -20.53
N TYR A 234 -17.12 -12.67 -20.22
CA TYR A 234 -16.49 -11.36 -20.11
C TYR A 234 -16.16 -10.99 -18.65
N PHE A 235 -14.88 -11.01 -18.30
CA PHE A 235 -14.41 -10.53 -16.99
C PHE A 235 -14.00 -9.05 -17.09
N GLY A 236 -14.97 -8.16 -16.82
CA GLY A 236 -14.85 -6.74 -17.10
C GLY A 236 -14.85 -6.50 -18.60
N CYS A 237 -13.76 -5.94 -19.14
CA CYS A 237 -13.58 -5.73 -20.58
C CYS A 237 -12.93 -6.91 -21.33
N ASN A 238 -12.52 -7.97 -20.63
CA ASN A 238 -11.68 -9.04 -21.21
C ASN A 238 -12.54 -10.26 -21.54
N LEU A 239 -12.45 -10.76 -22.77
CA LEU A 239 -13.03 -12.05 -23.16
C LEU A 239 -12.15 -13.20 -22.66
N GLU A 240 -12.78 -14.18 -22.04
CA GLU A 240 -12.18 -15.41 -21.55
C GLU A 240 -12.95 -16.62 -22.10
N ILE A 241 -12.23 -17.62 -22.60
CA ILE A 241 -12.79 -18.88 -23.07
C ILE A 241 -12.78 -19.83 -21.88
N VAL A 242 -13.92 -20.04 -21.25
CA VAL A 242 -14.06 -20.97 -20.12
C VAL A 242 -14.25 -22.37 -20.70
N THR A 243 -13.48 -23.37 -20.24
CA THR A 243 -13.60 -24.76 -20.70
C THR A 243 -13.43 -25.77 -19.57
N SER A 244 -14.29 -26.78 -19.54
CA SER A 244 -14.21 -27.95 -18.64
C SER A 244 -13.83 -29.24 -19.35
N ASP A 245 -13.66 -29.22 -20.68
CA ASP A 245 -13.35 -30.39 -21.51
C ASP A 245 -11.93 -30.95 -21.22
N PRO A 246 -11.78 -32.20 -20.73
CA PRO A 246 -10.48 -32.80 -20.43
C PRO A 246 -9.53 -32.91 -21.64
N ALA A 247 -10.03 -32.95 -22.87
CA ALA A 247 -9.22 -32.96 -24.09
C ALA A 247 -8.66 -31.56 -24.40
N ILE A 248 -9.50 -30.53 -24.37
CA ILE A 248 -9.06 -29.13 -24.57
C ILE A 248 -8.12 -28.69 -23.43
N ILE A 249 -8.37 -29.14 -22.20
CA ILE A 249 -7.46 -28.94 -21.07
C ILE A 249 -6.09 -29.58 -21.32
N LYS A 250 -6.03 -30.85 -21.77
CA LYS A 250 -4.75 -31.49 -22.16
C LYS A 250 -4.06 -30.73 -23.29
N GLU A 251 -4.81 -30.30 -24.30
CA GLU A 251 -4.28 -29.54 -25.42
C GLU A 251 -3.64 -28.22 -24.97
N VAL A 252 -4.38 -27.37 -24.27
CA VAL A 252 -3.92 -26.02 -23.85
C VAL A 252 -2.80 -26.09 -22.81
N PHE A 253 -2.82 -27.08 -21.90
CA PHE A 253 -1.89 -27.14 -20.77
C PHE A 253 -0.66 -28.03 -21.02
N ILE A 254 -0.71 -28.93 -22.02
CA ILE A 254 0.36 -29.88 -22.33
C ILE A 254 0.77 -29.75 -23.81
N SER A 255 -0.10 -30.12 -24.75
CA SER A 255 0.28 -30.31 -26.17
C SER A 255 0.64 -29.00 -26.88
N GLN A 256 -0.21 -27.99 -26.77
CA GLN A 256 0.00 -26.64 -27.29
C GLN A 256 0.60 -25.69 -26.25
N PHE A 257 1.23 -26.20 -25.19
CA PHE A 257 1.73 -25.37 -24.09
C PHE A 257 2.62 -24.20 -24.55
N GLY A 258 3.36 -24.36 -25.67
CA GLY A 258 4.15 -23.28 -26.29
C GLY A 258 3.35 -22.03 -26.70
N ASN A 259 2.08 -22.16 -27.10
CA ASN A 259 1.17 -21.05 -27.42
C ASN A 259 0.49 -20.45 -26.18
N PHE A 260 0.55 -21.17 -25.05
CA PHE A 260 -0.22 -20.93 -23.82
C PHE A 260 0.66 -20.82 -22.57
N VAL A 261 1.94 -20.46 -22.75
CA VAL A 261 2.92 -20.30 -21.66
C VAL A 261 2.49 -19.27 -20.61
N ALA A 262 1.86 -18.19 -21.10
CA ALA A 262 1.42 -17.06 -20.31
C ALA A 262 0.21 -17.39 -19.44
N ARG A 263 0.01 -16.65 -18.34
CA ARG A 263 -1.23 -16.73 -17.54
C ARG A 263 -2.23 -15.62 -17.86
N LYS A 264 -3.48 -15.84 -17.46
CA LYS A 264 -4.57 -14.87 -17.48
C LYS A 264 -4.11 -13.55 -16.82
N LYS A 265 -3.92 -12.54 -17.65
CA LYS A 265 -3.43 -11.22 -17.24
C LYS A 265 -4.60 -10.25 -17.06
N LEU A 266 -5.30 -10.36 -15.92
CA LEU A 266 -6.24 -9.33 -15.48
C LEU A 266 -5.56 -7.95 -15.51
N ALA A 267 -6.33 -6.86 -15.66
CA ALA A 267 -5.78 -5.51 -15.54
C ALA A 267 -4.88 -5.40 -14.31
N MET A 268 -5.31 -5.96 -13.17
CA MET A 268 -4.50 -6.04 -11.97
C MET A 268 -3.19 -6.85 -12.09
N HIS A 269 -3.12 -7.93 -12.88
CA HIS A 269 -1.88 -8.65 -13.18
C HIS A 269 -1.03 -8.02 -14.31
N THR A 270 -1.61 -7.05 -15.07
CA THR A 270 -0.92 -6.14 -16.03
C THR A 270 -0.53 -4.78 -15.46
N VAL A 271 -0.74 -4.60 -14.15
CA VAL A 271 0.20 -3.80 -13.26
C VAL A 271 2.79 -4.83 -12.14
N TYR A 272 4.05 -4.32 -12.20
CA TYR A 272 4.63 -3.76 -11.01
C TYR A 272 3.92 -4.07 -9.65
N PRO A 273 4.09 -5.22 -8.92
CA PRO A 273 4.83 -6.53 -9.06
C PRO A 273 4.38 -7.76 -9.92
N ILE A 274 3.09 -8.15 -10.02
CA ILE A 274 2.59 -9.47 -10.56
C ILE A 274 3.32 -9.96 -11.80
N ARG A 275 3.56 -9.01 -12.72
CA ARG A 275 4.12 -9.16 -14.06
C ARG A 275 5.28 -10.13 -14.20
N ASP A 276 6.29 -10.09 -13.34
CA ASP A 276 7.56 -10.80 -13.56
C ASP A 276 7.82 -11.92 -12.53
N GLY A 277 6.79 -12.56 -11.98
CA GLY A 277 6.95 -13.75 -11.10
C GLY A 277 6.49 -15.04 -11.74
N LEU A 278 6.88 -16.22 -11.21
CA LEU A 278 6.67 -17.51 -11.90
C LEU A 278 5.25 -17.60 -12.45
N LEU A 279 4.24 -17.12 -11.73
CA LEU A 279 2.90 -17.04 -12.29
C LEU A 279 2.66 -16.19 -13.53
N GLN A 280 3.09 -14.93 -13.60
CA GLN A 280 2.71 -14.03 -14.72
C GLN A 280 3.87 -13.65 -15.63
N VAL A 281 5.08 -14.04 -15.28
CA VAL A 281 6.13 -14.08 -16.26
C VAL A 281 5.75 -15.09 -17.34
N ASP A 282 5.92 -14.68 -18.58
CA ASP A 282 5.59 -15.47 -19.75
C ASP A 282 6.89 -16.06 -20.32
N HIS A 283 7.45 -15.46 -21.37
CA HIS A 283 8.65 -15.98 -22.05
C HIS A 283 9.96 -15.39 -21.56
N VAL A 284 9.88 -14.12 -21.17
CA VAL A 284 10.95 -13.24 -20.73
C VAL A 284 10.22 -12.21 -19.86
N GLY A 285 10.63 -12.03 -18.61
CA GLY A 285 10.22 -10.85 -17.82
C GLY A 285 10.66 -9.58 -18.55
N SER A 286 10.13 -8.42 -18.20
CA SER A 286 10.41 -7.10 -18.84
C SER A 286 11.89 -6.60 -18.79
N LEU A 287 12.78 -7.50 -18.38
CA LEU A 287 14.07 -7.39 -17.71
C LEU A 287 14.90 -8.70 -18.09
N GLY A 288 14.35 -9.67 -18.87
CA GLY A 288 15.20 -10.54 -19.72
C GLY A 288 15.09 -12.09 -19.73
N ALA A 289 14.38 -12.81 -18.85
CA ALA A 289 14.25 -14.29 -18.96
C ALA A 289 13.01 -14.84 -18.24
N GLY A 290 12.69 -16.12 -18.49
CA GLY A 290 11.31 -16.55 -18.76
C GLY A 290 10.50 -17.05 -17.60
N TRP A 291 9.82 -18.19 -17.78
CA TRP A 291 9.13 -18.96 -16.72
C TRP A 291 9.77 -20.34 -16.44
N LYS A 292 10.74 -20.79 -17.27
CA LYS A 292 11.24 -22.18 -17.36
C LYS A 292 12.37 -22.60 -16.39
N GLU A 293 13.62 -22.17 -16.59
CA GLU A 293 14.81 -22.61 -15.81
C GLU A 293 14.84 -22.34 -14.25
N MET A 294 13.83 -21.71 -13.64
CA MET A 294 13.42 -21.59 -12.20
C MET A 294 12.43 -22.66 -11.85
N ARG A 295 11.53 -23.01 -12.78
CA ARG A 295 10.81 -24.26 -12.64
C ARG A 295 11.80 -25.41 -12.43
N THR A 296 13.06 -25.26 -12.86
CA THR A 296 14.20 -25.99 -12.31
C THR A 296 14.52 -25.65 -10.84
N VAL A 297 15.11 -24.49 -10.52
CA VAL A 297 15.76 -24.30 -9.19
C VAL A 297 14.79 -23.97 -8.03
N ILE A 298 13.59 -23.43 -8.26
CA ILE A 298 12.44 -23.53 -7.31
C ILE A 298 12.11 -25.00 -7.06
N THR A 299 12.01 -25.85 -8.08
CA THR A 299 11.73 -27.29 -7.83
C THR A 299 12.90 -27.97 -7.09
N SER A 300 14.13 -27.42 -7.16
CA SER A 300 15.27 -27.91 -6.37
C SER A 300 15.11 -27.75 -4.85
N ILE A 301 14.14 -26.94 -4.40
CA ILE A 301 13.87 -26.67 -2.98
C ILE A 301 12.99 -27.75 -2.35
N PHE A 302 12.09 -28.34 -3.14
CA PHE A 302 11.13 -29.36 -2.73
C PHE A 302 11.62 -30.79 -3.01
N THR A 303 12.95 -30.95 -3.08
CA THR A 303 13.62 -32.24 -3.16
C THR A 303 13.49 -32.96 -1.81
N SER A 304 13.23 -34.27 -1.79
CA SER A 304 12.83 -34.97 -0.55
C SER A 304 13.84 -34.86 0.60
N GLY A 305 15.15 -34.75 0.31
CA GLY A 305 16.18 -34.50 1.33
C GLY A 305 16.10 -33.10 1.97
N LYS A 306 15.63 -32.08 1.23
CA LYS A 306 15.25 -30.78 1.81
C LYS A 306 13.92 -30.90 2.52
N MET A 307 12.89 -31.51 1.90
CA MET A 307 11.57 -31.75 2.52
C MET A 307 11.67 -32.43 3.89
N LYS A 308 12.61 -33.36 4.10
CA LYS A 308 12.82 -34.03 5.40
C LYS A 308 13.61 -33.20 6.42
N LYS A 309 14.60 -32.42 6.00
CA LYS A 309 15.28 -31.44 6.90
C LYS A 309 14.34 -30.34 7.35
N MET A 310 13.49 -29.96 6.41
CA MET A 310 12.32 -29.16 6.64
C MET A 310 11.41 -29.94 7.62
N HIS A 311 11.12 -31.23 7.37
CA HIS A 311 10.27 -32.00 8.28
C HIS A 311 10.73 -32.01 9.75
N LEU A 312 12.02 -32.07 10.06
CA LEU A 312 12.49 -32.08 11.45
C LEU A 312 12.01 -30.89 12.28
N MET A 313 11.92 -29.72 11.66
CA MET A 313 11.46 -28.53 12.35
C MET A 313 9.95 -28.58 12.64
N PHE A 314 9.19 -29.56 12.10
CA PHE A 314 7.76 -29.75 12.37
C PHE A 314 7.51 -29.88 13.84
N HIS A 315 8.30 -30.70 14.52
CA HIS A 315 8.03 -31.01 15.92
C HIS A 315 8.08 -29.79 16.81
N ASP A 316 8.83 -28.74 16.46
CA ASP A 316 8.71 -27.47 17.17
C ASP A 316 7.30 -26.92 17.01
N GLN A 317 6.78 -26.80 15.80
CA GLN A 317 5.36 -26.61 15.54
C GLN A 317 4.34 -27.61 16.13
N LEU A 318 4.68 -28.72 16.79
CA LEU A 318 3.63 -29.67 17.24
C LEU A 318 2.72 -29.03 18.31
N ASP A 319 2.78 -29.47 19.54
CA ASP A 319 2.51 -28.77 20.78
C ASP A 319 1.45 -27.60 20.71
N ASN A 320 1.69 -26.32 20.31
CA ASN A 320 0.67 -25.23 20.24
C ASN A 320 -0.70 -25.63 19.70
N LEU A 321 -0.87 -26.13 18.46
CA LEU A 321 -2.22 -26.36 17.91
C LEU A 321 -2.96 -27.56 18.54
N VAL A 322 -2.59 -27.86 19.77
CA VAL A 322 -3.19 -28.82 20.68
C VAL A 322 -3.28 -28.16 22.03
N ASP A 323 -2.34 -27.35 22.48
CA ASP A 323 -2.46 -26.71 23.79
C ASP A 323 -3.25 -25.39 23.79
N GLU A 324 -3.24 -24.55 22.75
CA GLU A 324 -4.27 -23.49 22.63
C GLU A 324 -5.61 -24.05 22.10
N LEU A 325 -5.69 -25.21 21.42
CA LEU A 325 -6.95 -25.90 21.11
C LEU A 325 -7.51 -26.54 22.39
N ARG A 326 -6.67 -27.15 23.24
CA ARG A 326 -7.03 -27.64 24.58
C ARG A 326 -7.49 -26.47 25.44
N SER A 327 -6.76 -25.36 25.45
CA SER A 327 -7.09 -24.21 26.29
C SER A 327 -8.34 -23.46 25.79
N LYS A 328 -8.48 -23.25 24.47
CA LYS A 328 -9.72 -22.73 23.85
C LYS A 328 -10.90 -23.66 23.98
N SER A 329 -10.70 -24.98 24.07
CA SER A 329 -11.80 -25.93 24.31
C SER A 329 -12.19 -26.06 25.79
N LYS A 330 -11.25 -25.85 26.73
CA LYS A 330 -11.56 -25.60 28.16
C LYS A 330 -12.36 -24.30 28.33
N LEU A 331 -12.01 -23.26 27.57
CA LEU A 331 -12.71 -21.97 27.53
C LEU A 331 -13.99 -22.04 26.65
N ASN A 332 -14.86 -21.03 26.78
CA ASN A 332 -16.07 -20.81 25.95
C ASN A 332 -17.04 -22.01 25.78
N GLY A 333 -16.90 -23.07 26.58
CA GLY A 333 -17.69 -24.31 26.45
C GLY A 333 -17.38 -25.10 25.17
N GLY A 334 -16.10 -25.20 24.79
CA GLY A 334 -15.67 -26.06 23.66
C GLY A 334 -15.84 -25.44 22.27
N LYS A 335 -16.00 -24.11 22.17
CA LYS A 335 -16.36 -23.42 20.92
C LYS A 335 -15.25 -22.48 20.44
N MET A 336 -14.73 -22.76 19.25
CA MET A 336 -13.67 -21.98 18.59
C MET A 336 -13.84 -21.98 17.07
N ASP A 337 -13.49 -20.88 16.42
CA ASP A 337 -13.44 -20.81 14.95
C ASP A 337 -12.18 -21.53 14.49
N ILE A 338 -12.31 -22.79 14.04
CA ILE A 338 -11.14 -23.58 13.61
C ILE A 338 -10.51 -23.10 12.30
N TYR A 339 -11.02 -22.04 11.65
CA TYR A 339 -10.36 -21.32 10.56
C TYR A 339 -9.63 -20.07 11.10
N ALA A 340 -10.16 -19.46 12.16
CA ALA A 340 -9.34 -18.72 13.13
C ALA A 340 -8.44 -19.62 13.97
N GLU A 341 -8.45 -20.95 13.82
CA GLU A 341 -7.44 -21.91 14.32
C GLU A 341 -6.67 -22.70 13.23
N TYR A 342 -7.04 -22.66 11.95
CA TYR A 342 -6.25 -23.35 10.92
C TYR A 342 -5.50 -22.39 10.01
N GLN A 343 -5.87 -21.12 9.95
CA GLN A 343 -5.13 -20.17 9.13
C GLN A 343 -3.74 -19.78 9.71
N ALA A 344 -3.52 -19.50 11.01
CA ALA A 344 -2.15 -19.57 11.58
C ALA A 344 -1.64 -20.99 11.70
N MET A 345 -2.37 -21.95 11.16
CA MET A 345 -1.71 -23.16 10.80
C MET A 345 -1.02 -23.07 9.45
N THR A 346 -1.30 -22.12 8.51
CA THR A 346 -0.79 -22.02 7.10
C THR A 346 0.35 -21.06 6.60
N MET A 347 1.14 -20.31 7.36
CA MET A 347 2.36 -19.58 6.90
C MET A 347 3.86 -19.72 7.52
N ASP A 348 4.38 -20.72 8.30
CA ASP A 348 5.45 -20.95 9.38
C ASP A 348 6.23 -22.18 9.10
N MET A 349 5.57 -23.29 8.89
CA MET A 349 6.08 -24.32 8.04
C MET A 349 6.37 -23.78 6.59
N ILE A 350 6.71 -22.50 6.40
CA ILE A 350 7.08 -21.92 5.12
C ILE A 350 8.17 -20.87 5.24
N SER A 351 8.29 -20.15 6.37
CA SER A 351 9.64 -19.77 6.82
C SER A 351 10.42 -20.98 7.14
N ARG A 352 9.83 -21.90 7.87
CA ARG A 352 10.62 -22.97 8.41
C ARG A 352 11.16 -23.87 7.33
N CYS A 353 10.42 -24.05 6.25
CA CYS A 353 10.98 -24.69 5.07
C CYS A 353 12.21 -23.91 4.64
N ALA A 354 12.04 -22.62 4.66
CA ALA A 354 12.87 -21.83 3.86
C ALA A 354 14.14 -21.30 4.44
N LEU A 355 14.38 -21.47 5.74
CA LEU A 355 14.97 -20.31 6.36
C LEU A 355 15.87 -20.54 7.64
N GLY A 356 15.41 -20.45 8.94
CA GLY A 356 15.89 -19.93 10.36
C GLY A 356 15.54 -18.55 11.27
N GLN A 357 14.58 -17.49 11.44
CA GLN A 357 13.08 -16.94 11.36
C GLN A 357 11.69 -17.66 11.73
N ASN A 358 11.02 -17.28 12.83
CA ASN A 358 9.64 -17.62 13.29
C ASN A 358 8.98 -16.32 13.82
N ILE A 359 7.64 -16.09 13.72
CA ILE A 359 7.01 -14.78 13.35
C ILE A 359 7.07 -13.60 14.27
N SER A 360 8.16 -13.48 14.96
CA SER A 360 7.95 -13.28 16.34
C SER A 360 7.79 -11.77 16.68
N CYS A 361 6.58 -11.15 16.68
CA CYS A 361 6.44 -9.67 16.78
C CYS A 361 5.24 -8.87 17.61
N LEU A 362 3.93 -8.33 17.51
CA LEU A 362 2.50 -8.37 16.91
C LEU A 362 2.00 -7.80 15.56
N LYS A 363 1.99 -6.50 15.29
CA LYS A 363 1.54 -5.99 13.96
C LYS A 363 2.51 -6.45 12.84
N PHE A 364 2.49 -7.71 12.47
CA PHE A 364 2.15 -8.04 11.10
C PHE A 364 0.74 -8.50 11.24
N TYR A 365 0.54 -9.81 11.47
CA TYR A 365 -0.70 -10.55 11.57
C TYR A 365 -1.88 -9.83 11.01
N THR A 366 -2.40 -8.89 11.81
CA THR A 366 -3.22 -7.78 11.39
C THR A 366 -3.13 -7.58 9.88
N ARG A 367 -1.99 -7.20 9.22
CA ARG A 367 -1.96 -6.99 7.75
C ARG A 367 -1.91 -8.18 6.79
N ALA A 368 -1.62 -9.38 7.26
CA ALA A 368 -1.62 -10.61 6.45
C ALA A 368 -2.98 -11.22 6.42
N ARG A 369 -3.69 -11.02 7.51
CA ARG A 369 -5.12 -10.85 7.45
C ARG A 369 -5.51 -9.63 6.55
N LYS A 370 -5.02 -8.39 6.78
CA LYS A 370 -5.56 -7.13 6.17
C LYS A 370 -5.75 -7.10 4.67
N PHE A 371 -4.74 -7.44 3.88
CA PHE A 371 -4.85 -7.26 2.43
C PHE A 371 -6.03 -8.09 1.83
N VAL A 372 -6.71 -9.00 2.56
CA VAL A 372 -7.83 -9.82 2.03
C VAL A 372 -9.09 -9.10 1.97
N ALA A 373 -9.39 -8.36 3.04
CA ALA A 373 -10.58 -7.57 2.98
C ALA A 373 -10.39 -6.65 1.78
N ASN A 374 -9.19 -6.09 1.57
CA ASN A 374 -8.88 -5.33 0.36
C ASN A 374 -8.92 -6.09 -0.99
N LEU A 375 -8.67 -7.40 -1.05
CA LEU A 375 -8.74 -8.21 -2.28
C LEU A 375 -10.20 -8.62 -2.58
N SER A 376 -11.05 -8.65 -1.54
CA SER A 376 -12.49 -8.79 -1.72
C SER A 376 -13.02 -7.65 -2.60
N PHE A 377 -13.90 -8.02 -3.54
CA PHE A 377 -14.51 -7.08 -4.47
C PHE A 377 -15.23 -5.92 -3.75
N SER A 378 -15.72 -6.12 -2.52
CA SER A 378 -16.40 -5.09 -1.75
C SER A 378 -15.52 -3.89 -1.36
N ALA A 379 -14.21 -4.11 -1.14
CA ALA A 379 -13.40 -3.29 -0.24
C ALA A 379 -12.61 -2.12 -0.83
N SER A 380 -12.37 -2.14 -2.13
CA SER A 380 -11.51 -1.13 -2.78
C SER A 380 -12.22 -0.55 -3.98
N LEU A 381 -12.61 0.73 -3.88
CA LEU A 381 -13.25 1.46 -4.98
C LEU A 381 -12.37 1.46 -6.24
N VAL A 382 -11.05 1.63 -6.10
CA VAL A 382 -10.14 1.62 -7.24
C VAL A 382 -9.85 0.20 -7.75
N PHE A 383 -10.02 -0.85 -6.93
CA PHE A 383 -10.05 -2.23 -7.44
C PHE A 383 -11.25 -2.43 -8.37
N LYS A 384 -12.47 -2.05 -7.94
CA LYS A 384 -13.68 -2.04 -8.78
C LYS A 384 -13.47 -1.23 -10.06
N LEU A 385 -13.00 0.02 -9.95
CA LEU A 385 -12.72 0.88 -11.10
C LEU A 385 -11.61 0.33 -12.01
N THR A 386 -10.61 -0.38 -11.51
CA THR A 386 -9.57 -1.02 -12.35
C THR A 386 -10.12 -2.20 -13.15
N LEU A 387 -11.13 -2.91 -12.63
CA LEU A 387 -11.82 -3.99 -13.33
C LEU A 387 -12.78 -3.46 -14.41
N PHE A 388 -13.43 -2.32 -14.16
CA PHE A 388 -14.36 -1.69 -15.11
C PHE A 388 -13.67 -0.78 -16.13
N PHE A 389 -12.57 -0.13 -15.76
CA PHE A 389 -11.86 0.87 -16.55
C PHE A 389 -10.34 0.70 -16.38
N PRO A 390 -9.65 -0.04 -17.26
CA PRO A 390 -8.25 -0.41 -17.07
C PRO A 390 -7.26 0.74 -16.88
N PHE A 391 -7.57 1.98 -17.29
CA PHE A 391 -6.77 3.17 -16.93
C PHE A 391 -6.65 3.36 -15.40
N PHE A 392 -7.65 2.94 -14.62
CA PHE A 392 -7.61 2.98 -13.16
C PHE A 392 -6.56 2.07 -12.53
N LYS A 393 -5.88 1.25 -13.33
CA LYS A 393 -4.68 0.52 -12.92
C LYS A 393 -3.52 1.43 -12.50
N TYR A 394 -3.29 2.54 -13.19
CA TYR A 394 -2.32 3.57 -12.77
C TYR A 394 -2.79 4.26 -11.48
N LEU A 395 -4.11 4.26 -11.27
CA LEU A 395 -4.71 4.80 -10.06
C LEU A 395 -4.64 3.79 -8.90
N ARG A 396 -4.39 2.51 -9.12
CA ARG A 396 -4.45 1.47 -8.07
C ARG A 396 -3.55 1.67 -6.85
N PRO A 397 -2.37 2.35 -6.87
CA PRO A 397 -1.66 2.57 -5.63
C PRO A 397 -2.34 3.64 -4.74
N PHE A 398 -3.46 4.29 -5.16
CA PHE A 398 -4.41 5.04 -4.29
C PHE A 398 -4.82 4.24 -3.06
N SER A 399 -4.97 2.93 -3.28
CA SER A 399 -5.98 2.11 -2.61
C SER A 399 -5.45 1.44 -1.35
N ASN A 400 -6.33 0.89 -0.53
CA ASN A 400 -5.91 0.07 0.61
C ASN A 400 -5.21 -1.21 0.15
N PHE A 401 -5.77 -1.82 -0.87
CA PHE A 401 -5.22 -2.96 -1.56
C PHE A 401 -3.76 -2.66 -1.95
N GLY A 402 -3.58 -1.60 -2.74
CA GLY A 402 -2.32 -0.92 -3.02
C GLY A 402 -1.85 0.00 -1.87
N ARG A 403 -2.08 -0.38 -0.62
CA ARG A 403 -1.40 0.14 0.60
C ARG A 403 -0.79 -0.99 1.40
N GLU A 404 -1.34 -2.19 1.36
CA GLU A 404 -0.74 -3.30 2.09
C GLU A 404 0.32 -4.01 1.24
N GLU A 405 0.16 -3.95 -0.08
CA GLU A 405 0.85 -4.69 -1.13
C GLU A 405 2.29 -4.15 -1.50
N LYS A 406 2.72 -3.00 -0.92
CA LYS A 406 4.05 -2.30 -0.91
C LYS A 406 4.22 -1.49 0.39
N VAL A 407 3.31 -1.56 1.35
CA VAL A 407 3.81 -1.45 2.72
C VAL A 407 4.51 -2.81 2.95
N LEU A 408 3.87 -3.94 2.58
CA LEU A 408 4.46 -5.29 2.50
C LEU A 408 5.86 -5.23 2.04
N THR A 409 6.06 -4.73 0.81
CA THR A 409 7.32 -4.98 0.11
C THR A 409 8.56 -4.40 0.72
N ARG A 410 8.38 -3.66 1.80
CA ARG A 410 9.43 -3.60 2.75
C ARG A 410 9.34 -4.89 3.63
N LEU A 411 9.66 -6.16 3.27
CA LEU A 411 9.79 -7.30 4.27
C LEU A 411 10.64 -8.61 3.94
N LEU A 412 11.03 -9.00 2.70
CA LEU A 412 11.98 -10.12 2.29
C LEU A 412 13.01 -9.41 1.46
N SER A 413 13.00 -8.11 1.40
CA SER A 413 14.01 -7.45 0.65
C SER A 413 15.08 -7.08 1.66
N GLU A 414 14.75 -6.81 2.91
CA GLU A 414 15.64 -6.68 4.04
C GLU A 414 15.95 -8.02 4.68
N ASN A 415 15.00 -8.87 5.12
CA ASN A 415 15.15 -10.20 5.77
C ASN A 415 16.16 -11.35 5.37
N ILE A 416 16.47 -11.96 4.20
CA ILE A 416 16.54 -11.76 1.29
C ILE A 416 17.13 -10.48 0.49
N LEU A 417 18.46 -10.35 0.39
CA LEU A 417 19.41 -9.26 0.69
C LEU A 417 20.31 -9.40 1.95
N GLU A 418 19.87 -9.07 3.18
CA GLU A 418 20.59 -9.16 4.46
C GLU A 418 21.69 -10.23 4.51
N ARG A 419 21.37 -11.52 4.64
CA ARG A 419 22.36 -12.62 4.75
C ARG A 419 23.33 -12.70 3.58
N GLN A 420 23.16 -11.91 2.52
CA GLN A 420 24.04 -12.02 1.39
C GLN A 420 25.43 -11.43 1.72
N LYS A 421 25.60 -10.83 2.91
CA LYS A 421 26.92 -10.70 3.56
C LYS A 421 27.25 -11.75 4.63
N GLU A 422 26.29 -12.49 5.19
CA GLU A 422 26.60 -13.68 6.03
C GLU A 422 27.32 -14.78 5.24
N ARG A 423 27.17 -14.89 3.90
CA ARG A 423 28.06 -15.74 3.04
C ARG A 423 29.32 -15.04 2.53
N SER A 424 29.63 -13.83 2.99
CA SER A 424 30.83 -13.02 2.68
C SER A 424 31.77 -13.59 1.59
N SER A 425 31.71 -12.99 0.39
CA SER A 425 32.58 -13.23 -0.76
C SER A 425 32.63 -14.67 -1.32
N GLY A 426 31.75 -14.99 -2.28
CA GLY A 426 31.72 -16.30 -2.94
C GLY A 426 31.09 -16.29 -4.34
N LYS A 427 31.86 -15.82 -5.34
CA LYS A 427 31.53 -15.77 -6.78
C LYS A 427 30.39 -14.82 -7.21
N ASP A 428 30.28 -14.71 -8.53
CA ASP A 428 29.33 -13.88 -9.24
C ASP A 428 27.87 -14.24 -8.93
N GLN A 429 27.00 -13.33 -9.32
CA GLN A 429 25.60 -13.34 -8.94
C GLN A 429 24.77 -13.50 -10.21
N PRO A 430 24.64 -14.73 -10.74
CA PRO A 430 23.99 -14.94 -12.02
C PRO A 430 22.50 -14.60 -11.92
N LEU A 431 22.02 -14.38 -10.70
CA LEU A 431 20.66 -14.30 -10.24
C LEU A 431 20.51 -12.90 -9.52
N HIS A 432 19.37 -12.16 -9.58
CA HIS A 432 19.25 -10.69 -9.27
C HIS A 432 18.01 -10.26 -8.51
N HIS A 433 18.13 -9.34 -7.54
CA HIS A 433 17.10 -9.01 -6.56
C HIS A 433 15.72 -9.04 -7.17
N ASP A 434 15.35 -8.01 -7.94
CA ASP A 434 14.02 -7.58 -8.32
C ASP A 434 13.02 -8.55 -8.97
N VAL A 435 13.39 -9.82 -9.08
CA VAL A 435 12.46 -10.90 -9.33
C VAL A 435 12.82 -12.19 -8.58
N ILE A 436 13.91 -12.33 -7.77
CA ILE A 436 13.93 -13.34 -6.67
C ILE A 436 12.73 -12.97 -5.88
N VAL A 437 12.64 -11.69 -5.51
CA VAL A 437 11.56 -10.72 -5.37
C VAL A 437 10.20 -11.26 -5.92
N SER A 438 10.10 -11.85 -7.11
CA SER A 438 8.88 -12.42 -7.72
C SER A 438 8.77 -13.95 -7.78
N ASN A 439 9.78 -14.64 -7.28
CA ASN A 439 9.83 -16.06 -7.01
C ASN A 439 10.22 -16.37 -5.56
N ALA A 440 10.13 -15.49 -4.59
CA ALA A 440 9.53 -14.16 -4.55
C ALA A 440 7.99 -14.24 -4.72
N TRP A 441 7.20 -13.26 -4.28
CA TRP A 441 5.75 -13.29 -3.96
C TRP A 441 5.10 -14.66 -3.59
N ALA A 442 5.12 -15.75 -4.39
CA ALA A 442 4.20 -16.88 -4.21
C ALA A 442 4.72 -18.13 -3.54
N LEU A 443 5.92 -18.25 -3.00
CA LEU A 443 6.06 -19.30 -1.97
C LEU A 443 5.28 -18.81 -0.76
N PHE A 444 5.47 -17.54 -0.39
CA PHE A 444 4.62 -16.77 0.55
C PHE A 444 3.23 -16.53 0.00
N VAL A 445 3.03 -16.93 -1.24
CA VAL A 445 1.73 -17.04 -1.85
C VAL A 445 1.43 -18.51 -2.38
N ALA A 446 1.97 -19.54 -1.67
CA ALA A 446 1.54 -20.95 -1.53
C ALA A 446 1.76 -21.80 -0.20
N GLY A 447 1.92 -21.25 1.02
CA GLY A 447 1.32 -21.61 2.37
C GLY A 447 -0.09 -21.05 2.88
N TYR A 448 -0.33 -19.81 3.34
CA TYR A 448 -1.50 -19.29 4.12
C TYR A 448 -2.91 -19.71 3.58
N GLU A 449 -3.14 -19.95 2.27
CA GLU A 449 -4.43 -20.46 1.71
C GLU A 449 -4.53 -21.99 1.70
N THR A 450 -4.72 -22.64 0.51
CA THR A 450 -5.32 -23.98 0.28
C THR A 450 -5.31 -24.76 1.52
N THR A 451 -4.17 -25.26 1.99
CA THR A 451 -4.18 -26.34 2.95
C THR A 451 -4.77 -25.96 4.32
N SER A 452 -4.92 -24.69 4.73
CA SER A 452 -5.70 -24.30 5.92
C SER A 452 -7.17 -24.21 5.64
N THR A 453 -7.53 -23.70 4.46
CA THR A 453 -8.91 -23.65 3.99
C THR A 453 -9.39 -25.06 3.70
N THR A 454 -8.51 -25.90 3.16
CA THR A 454 -8.64 -27.34 2.90
C THR A 454 -8.61 -28.10 4.20
N LEU A 455 -7.84 -27.72 5.21
CA LEU A 455 -7.87 -28.36 6.52
C LEU A 455 -9.07 -27.89 7.32
N ALA A 456 -9.50 -26.63 7.20
CA ALA A 456 -10.71 -26.13 7.83
C ALA A 456 -11.92 -26.80 7.18
N TYR A 457 -11.90 -26.99 5.87
CA TYR A 457 -12.81 -27.85 5.15
C TYR A 457 -12.66 -29.33 5.54
N ALA A 458 -11.45 -29.86 5.77
CA ALA A 458 -11.24 -31.26 6.15
C ALA A 458 -11.78 -31.53 7.55
N SER A 459 -11.49 -30.67 8.52
CA SER A 459 -11.98 -30.78 9.89
C SER A 459 -13.45 -30.39 9.99
N TYR A 460 -13.98 -29.52 9.13
CA TYR A 460 -15.42 -29.35 8.94
C TYR A 460 -16.09 -30.62 8.39
N LEU A 461 -15.47 -31.27 7.40
CA LEU A 461 -15.97 -32.50 6.78
C LEU A 461 -15.88 -33.68 7.77
N LEU A 462 -14.75 -33.89 8.44
CA LEU A 462 -14.56 -34.91 9.48
C LEU A 462 -15.49 -34.68 10.68
N ALA A 463 -15.66 -33.43 11.15
CA ALA A 463 -16.63 -33.10 12.21
C ALA A 463 -18.11 -33.14 11.75
N LYS A 464 -18.36 -33.39 10.47
CA LYS A 464 -19.67 -33.72 9.87
C LYS A 464 -19.80 -35.22 9.57
N HIS A 465 -18.67 -35.94 9.50
CA HIS A 465 -18.54 -37.35 9.16
C HIS A 465 -17.73 -38.11 10.23
N PRO A 466 -18.29 -38.32 11.44
CA PRO A 466 -17.56 -38.94 12.56
C PRO A 466 -17.04 -40.35 12.24
N GLU A 467 -17.68 -41.07 11.33
CA GLU A 467 -17.22 -42.37 10.82
C GLU A 467 -15.88 -42.27 10.09
N LYS A 468 -15.66 -41.18 9.34
CA LYS A 468 -14.40 -40.89 8.64
C LYS A 468 -13.35 -40.35 9.62
N GLN A 469 -13.77 -39.58 10.63
CA GLN A 469 -12.87 -39.12 11.70
C GLN A 469 -12.33 -40.30 12.53
N GLN A 470 -13.18 -41.25 12.92
CA GLN A 470 -12.77 -42.41 13.71
C GLN A 470 -11.84 -43.34 12.92
N ALA A 471 -12.13 -43.60 11.63
CA ALA A 471 -11.23 -44.38 10.77
C ALA A 471 -9.85 -43.70 10.60
N LEU A 472 -9.82 -42.37 10.46
CA LEU A 472 -8.58 -41.61 10.41
C LEU A 472 -7.81 -41.68 11.75
N TYR A 473 -8.50 -41.52 12.88
CA TYR A 473 -7.93 -41.65 14.23
C TYR A 473 -7.25 -43.00 14.46
N GLU A 474 -7.85 -44.10 13.99
CA GLU A 474 -7.32 -45.46 14.09
C GLU A 474 -6.05 -45.67 13.25
N GLU A 475 -6.00 -45.15 12.01
CA GLU A 475 -4.79 -45.18 11.18
C GLU A 475 -3.61 -44.43 11.85
N ILE A 476 -3.88 -43.28 12.45
CA ILE A 476 -2.84 -42.46 13.06
C ILE A 476 -2.36 -43.09 14.37
N THR A 477 -3.27 -43.49 15.27
CA THR A 477 -2.90 -44.03 16.59
C THR A 477 -2.27 -45.42 16.52
N SER A 478 -2.57 -46.22 15.50
CA SER A 478 -1.85 -47.47 15.22
C SER A 478 -0.41 -47.24 14.68
N THR A 479 -0.09 -46.02 14.23
CA THR A 479 1.23 -45.65 13.70
C THR A 479 2.06 -44.81 14.68
N PHE A 480 1.40 -44.06 15.57
CA PHE A 480 2.02 -43.12 16.52
C PHE A 480 1.33 -43.19 17.91
N ASN A 481 2.03 -43.71 18.93
CA ASN A 481 1.55 -43.69 20.32
C ASN A 481 1.47 -42.25 20.84
N ASP A 482 0.74 -41.96 21.92
CA ASP A 482 0.55 -40.58 22.43
C ASP A 482 1.84 -39.76 22.71
N ASN A 483 2.98 -40.40 22.96
CA ASN A 483 4.25 -39.73 23.20
C ASN A 483 5.17 -39.67 21.97
N ASP A 484 4.78 -40.26 20.84
CA ASP A 484 5.52 -40.17 19.58
C ASP A 484 5.43 -38.76 18.96
N ALA A 485 6.49 -38.36 18.25
CA ALA A 485 6.47 -37.24 17.31
C ALA A 485 6.12 -37.73 15.89
N ILE A 486 5.36 -36.93 15.14
CA ILE A 486 4.81 -37.29 13.82
C ILE A 486 5.86 -37.19 12.71
N ASP A 487 6.80 -38.13 12.62
CA ASP A 487 7.92 -38.02 11.66
C ASP A 487 7.53 -38.18 10.17
N TYR A 488 8.30 -37.50 9.31
CA TYR A 488 8.17 -37.50 7.84
C TYR A 488 7.97 -38.89 7.21
N GLU A 489 8.72 -39.89 7.68
CA GLU A 489 8.78 -41.18 7.02
C GLU A 489 7.54 -42.00 7.31
N ARG A 490 6.99 -41.92 8.52
CA ARG A 490 5.71 -42.56 8.84
C ARG A 490 4.54 -41.76 8.25
N VAL A 491 4.46 -40.45 8.52
CA VAL A 491 3.25 -39.68 8.19
C VAL A 491 2.98 -39.52 6.70
N MET A 492 4.03 -39.42 5.87
CA MET A 492 3.85 -39.38 4.41
C MET A 492 3.28 -40.69 3.84
N LYS A 493 3.45 -41.82 4.53
CA LYS A 493 3.06 -43.15 4.08
C LYS A 493 1.64 -43.56 4.52
N LEU A 494 0.97 -42.77 5.36
CA LEU A 494 -0.41 -43.00 5.80
C LEU A 494 -1.41 -42.89 4.61
N PRO A 495 -2.09 -43.98 4.22
CA PRO A 495 -2.93 -43.99 3.03
C PRO A 495 -4.29 -43.29 3.22
N TYR A 496 -5.02 -43.55 4.31
CA TYR A 496 -6.34 -42.93 4.53
C TYR A 496 -6.23 -41.42 4.73
N LEU A 497 -5.16 -40.97 5.38
CA LEU A 497 -4.78 -39.56 5.49
C LEU A 497 -4.46 -38.90 4.13
N HIS A 498 -3.84 -39.62 3.17
CA HIS A 498 -3.68 -39.14 1.78
C HIS A 498 -5.02 -39.09 1.03
N ALA A 499 -5.91 -40.02 1.32
CA ALA A 499 -7.25 -40.08 0.77
C ALA A 499 -8.12 -38.91 1.27
N VAL A 500 -8.07 -38.59 2.56
CA VAL A 500 -8.73 -37.42 3.19
C VAL A 500 -8.20 -36.10 2.60
N PHE A 501 -6.88 -35.98 2.40
CA PHE A 501 -6.27 -34.84 1.68
C PHE A 501 -6.85 -34.67 0.27
N SER A 502 -6.88 -35.76 -0.50
CA SER A 502 -7.28 -35.72 -1.91
C SER A 502 -8.76 -35.47 -2.09
N GLU A 503 -9.62 -36.13 -1.30
CA GLU A 503 -11.07 -35.90 -1.36
C GLU A 503 -11.43 -34.48 -0.88
N THR A 504 -10.74 -33.94 0.14
CA THR A 504 -11.03 -32.56 0.57
C THR A 504 -10.68 -31.54 -0.51
N LEU A 505 -9.54 -31.71 -1.20
CA LEU A 505 -9.18 -30.88 -2.35
C LEU A 505 -10.11 -31.06 -3.56
N ARG A 506 -10.75 -32.23 -3.70
CA ARG A 506 -11.76 -32.50 -4.73
C ARG A 506 -13.10 -31.82 -4.41
N VAL A 507 -13.57 -31.93 -3.17
CA VAL A 507 -14.85 -31.38 -2.71
C VAL A 507 -14.78 -29.85 -2.59
N TYR A 508 -13.74 -29.30 -1.96
CA TYR A 508 -13.58 -27.86 -1.78
C TYR A 508 -12.22 -27.36 -2.28
N PRO A 509 -11.97 -27.36 -3.61
CA PRO A 509 -10.78 -26.74 -4.19
C PRO A 509 -10.78 -25.24 -3.93
N PRO A 510 -9.84 -24.70 -3.14
CA PRO A 510 -9.81 -23.27 -2.83
C PRO A 510 -9.15 -22.42 -3.94
N VAL A 511 -8.93 -23.02 -5.12
CA VAL A 511 -8.34 -22.37 -6.30
C VAL A 511 -9.26 -22.61 -7.51
N LEU A 512 -10.25 -21.74 -7.70
CA LEU A 512 -11.35 -22.00 -8.64
C LEU A 512 -10.99 -21.78 -10.13
N THR A 513 -10.31 -20.69 -10.48
CA THR A 513 -10.12 -20.26 -11.89
C THR A 513 -8.70 -19.82 -12.25
N PHE A 514 -7.75 -19.89 -11.31
CA PHE A 514 -6.39 -19.40 -11.53
C PHE A 514 -5.49 -20.32 -12.40
N THR A 515 -5.99 -21.49 -12.74
CA THR A 515 -5.42 -22.38 -13.75
C THR A 515 -5.33 -21.76 -15.14
N GLY A 516 -6.03 -20.65 -15.43
CA GLY A 516 -6.09 -20.05 -16.77
C GLY A 516 -4.74 -19.74 -17.44
N ARG A 517 -4.74 -19.84 -18.77
CA ARG A 517 -3.62 -19.58 -19.69
C ARG A 517 -3.99 -18.49 -20.68
N ARG A 518 -3.06 -17.61 -21.01
CA ARG A 518 -3.24 -16.56 -22.01
C ARG A 518 -2.56 -16.98 -23.30
N CYS A 519 -3.28 -16.84 -24.42
CA CYS A 519 -2.74 -17.11 -25.74
C CYS A 519 -1.72 -16.02 -26.11
N ILE A 520 -0.56 -16.41 -26.63
CA ILE A 520 0.52 -15.47 -27.02
C ILE A 520 0.56 -15.18 -28.51
N LYS A 521 -0.04 -16.07 -29.31
CA LYS A 521 0.00 -16.13 -30.77
C LYS A 521 -1.27 -16.84 -31.22
N ASP A 522 -1.98 -16.26 -32.20
CA ASP A 522 -3.17 -16.88 -32.81
C ASP A 522 -2.98 -18.37 -33.08
N THR A 523 -3.90 -19.17 -32.53
CA THR A 523 -3.95 -20.63 -32.71
C THR A 523 -5.41 -21.12 -32.74
N ILE A 524 -5.62 -22.41 -32.92
CA ILE A 524 -6.91 -23.10 -32.83
C ILE A 524 -6.82 -24.15 -31.72
N ILE A 525 -7.88 -24.35 -30.94
CA ILE A 525 -8.01 -25.42 -29.94
C ILE A 525 -9.32 -26.18 -30.14
N GLY A 526 -9.43 -27.42 -29.64
CA GLY A 526 -10.63 -28.25 -29.85
C GLY A 526 -10.93 -28.57 -31.31
N GLY A 527 -9.94 -28.44 -32.20
CA GLY A 527 -10.07 -28.61 -33.65
C GLY A 527 -10.65 -27.42 -34.41
N ASN A 528 -11.50 -26.58 -33.80
CA ASN A 528 -12.20 -25.48 -34.50
C ASN A 528 -12.22 -24.12 -33.77
N ILE A 529 -11.94 -24.05 -32.46
CA ILE A 529 -12.05 -22.80 -31.68
C ILE A 529 -10.81 -21.93 -31.94
N ARG A 530 -10.95 -20.85 -32.71
CA ARG A 530 -9.87 -19.87 -32.87
C ARG A 530 -9.64 -19.11 -31.57
N VAL A 531 -8.38 -18.99 -31.15
CA VAL A 531 -7.96 -18.21 -29.98
C VAL A 531 -6.97 -17.12 -30.43
N PRO A 532 -7.38 -15.85 -30.50
CA PRO A 532 -6.50 -14.73 -30.81
C PRO A 532 -5.45 -14.47 -29.72
N ALA A 533 -4.29 -13.95 -30.12
CA ALA A 533 -3.27 -13.50 -29.19
C ALA A 533 -3.84 -12.47 -28.17
N GLY A 534 -3.64 -12.73 -26.88
CA GLY A 534 -4.16 -11.92 -25.77
C GLY A 534 -5.41 -12.49 -25.08
N VAL A 535 -6.24 -13.29 -25.77
CA VAL A 535 -7.39 -13.98 -25.16
C VAL A 535 -6.90 -15.04 -24.17
N SER A 536 -7.67 -15.28 -23.10
CA SER A 536 -7.33 -16.27 -22.07
C SER A 536 -8.29 -17.45 -22.05
N VAL A 537 -7.75 -18.68 -22.01
CA VAL A 537 -8.50 -19.90 -21.74
C VAL A 537 -8.48 -20.16 -20.23
N VAL A 538 -9.62 -20.46 -19.63
CA VAL A 538 -9.80 -20.60 -18.17
C VAL A 538 -10.49 -21.93 -17.87
N VAL A 539 -9.99 -22.65 -16.86
CA VAL A 539 -10.60 -23.91 -16.42
C VAL A 539 -11.29 -23.68 -15.07
N PRO A 540 -12.62 -23.89 -14.95
CA PRO A 540 -13.33 -23.84 -13.69
C PRO A 540 -13.05 -25.15 -12.92
N VAL A 541 -11.98 -25.16 -12.12
CA VAL A 541 -11.41 -26.36 -11.47
C VAL A 541 -12.45 -27.12 -10.65
N HIS A 542 -13.30 -26.39 -9.94
CA HIS A 542 -14.40 -26.93 -9.14
C HIS A 542 -15.48 -27.58 -10.00
N THR A 543 -15.86 -26.97 -11.12
CA THR A 543 -16.82 -27.53 -12.08
C THR A 543 -16.32 -28.87 -12.65
N VAL A 544 -15.04 -28.94 -13.02
CA VAL A 544 -14.43 -30.19 -13.54
C VAL A 544 -14.43 -31.30 -12.48
N MET A 545 -14.10 -30.99 -11.22
CA MET A 545 -14.05 -31.98 -10.12
C MET A 545 -15.40 -32.29 -9.46
N TRP A 546 -16.44 -31.50 -9.78
CA TRP A 546 -17.83 -31.76 -9.41
C TRP A 546 -18.66 -32.31 -10.58
N ASN A 547 -18.05 -32.57 -11.74
CA ASN A 547 -18.73 -33.14 -12.90
C ASN A 547 -18.99 -34.64 -12.65
N GLU A 548 -20.26 -35.05 -12.73
CA GLU A 548 -20.72 -36.42 -12.49
C GLU A 548 -20.14 -37.43 -13.51
N ASN A 549 -19.71 -36.95 -14.69
CA ASN A 549 -19.00 -37.77 -15.69
C ASN A 549 -17.54 -38.07 -15.30
N ASN A 550 -16.97 -37.32 -14.34
CA ASN A 550 -15.58 -37.46 -13.89
C ASN A 550 -15.46 -38.17 -12.53
N PHE A 551 -16.47 -38.03 -11.66
CA PHE A 551 -16.50 -38.61 -10.32
C PHE A 551 -17.94 -38.99 -9.94
N GLU A 552 -18.13 -40.21 -9.45
CA GLU A 552 -19.39 -40.68 -8.88
C GLU A 552 -19.71 -39.94 -7.56
N GLN A 553 -21.00 -39.62 -7.35
CA GLN A 553 -21.51 -38.86 -6.18
C GLN A 553 -20.60 -37.67 -5.77
N PRO A 554 -20.30 -36.73 -6.68
CA PRO A 554 -19.18 -35.81 -6.51
C PRO A 554 -19.35 -34.78 -5.39
N ARG A 555 -20.54 -34.65 -4.80
CA ARG A 555 -20.81 -33.75 -3.67
C ARG A 555 -20.67 -34.42 -2.30
N GLU A 556 -20.51 -35.74 -2.27
CA GLU A 556 -20.29 -36.50 -1.04
C GLU A 556 -18.80 -36.65 -0.76
N PHE A 557 -18.42 -36.57 0.52
CA PHE A 557 -17.05 -36.73 0.99
C PHE A 557 -16.77 -38.22 1.27
N SER A 558 -16.11 -38.88 0.32
CA SER A 558 -15.61 -40.25 0.50
C SER A 558 -14.10 -40.27 0.21
N PRO A 559 -13.26 -40.26 1.26
CA PRO A 559 -11.83 -40.53 1.15
C PRO A 559 -11.53 -41.83 0.39
N GLU A 560 -12.41 -42.84 0.51
CA GLU A 560 -12.21 -44.18 -0.05
C GLU A 560 -12.02 -44.19 -1.58
N ARG A 561 -12.50 -43.17 -2.30
CA ARG A 561 -12.22 -42.95 -3.74
C ARG A 561 -10.71 -42.92 -4.05
N PHE A 562 -9.90 -42.49 -3.10
CA PHE A 562 -8.45 -42.34 -3.18
C PHE A 562 -7.70 -43.39 -2.33
N MET A 563 -8.24 -44.60 -2.21
CA MET A 563 -7.58 -45.76 -1.57
C MET A 563 -7.15 -46.82 -2.60
N GLY A 564 -6.28 -47.75 -2.20
CA GLY A 564 -5.79 -48.83 -3.07
C GLY A 564 -4.98 -48.32 -4.28
N ASP A 565 -5.17 -48.93 -5.45
CA ASP A 565 -4.50 -48.50 -6.69
C ASP A 565 -4.93 -47.09 -7.15
N ASN A 566 -6.14 -46.65 -6.78
CA ASN A 566 -6.59 -45.27 -6.99
C ASN A 566 -5.90 -44.27 -6.04
N GLY A 567 -5.29 -44.75 -4.95
CA GLY A 567 -4.64 -43.95 -3.91
C GLY A 567 -3.29 -43.32 -4.28
N LYS A 568 -2.90 -43.41 -5.56
CA LYS A 568 -1.97 -42.46 -6.17
C LYS A 568 -2.78 -41.52 -7.04
N ALA A 569 -3.21 -40.38 -6.49
CA ALA A 569 -4.01 -39.40 -7.22
C ALA A 569 -3.29 -38.94 -8.51
N VAL A 570 -3.65 -39.54 -9.65
CA VAL A 570 -2.98 -39.27 -10.93
C VAL A 570 -3.39 -37.88 -11.41
N TRP A 571 -2.40 -37.00 -11.54
CA TRP A 571 -2.51 -35.65 -12.09
C TRP A 571 -3.10 -35.65 -13.50
N SER A 572 -4.43 -35.60 -13.56
CA SER A 572 -5.22 -35.75 -14.78
C SER A 572 -5.87 -34.42 -15.18
N ALA A 573 -6.52 -34.40 -16.35
CA ALA A 573 -7.36 -33.27 -16.73
C ALA A 573 -8.75 -33.28 -16.07
N THR A 574 -9.01 -34.23 -15.17
CA THR A 574 -10.24 -34.32 -14.36
C THR A 574 -9.99 -34.02 -12.88
N TYR A 575 -8.79 -34.32 -12.35
CA TYR A 575 -8.37 -34.00 -10.98
C TYR A 575 -7.29 -32.91 -11.00
N LEU A 576 -7.71 -31.66 -10.77
CA LEU A 576 -6.93 -30.45 -11.03
C LEU A 576 -6.69 -29.50 -9.83
N PRO A 577 -6.68 -29.92 -8.55
CA PRO A 577 -6.64 -28.97 -7.42
C PRO A 577 -5.37 -28.10 -7.40
N PHE A 578 -4.26 -28.60 -7.97
CA PHE A 578 -3.05 -27.80 -8.22
C PHE A 578 -2.73 -27.63 -9.72
N GLY A 579 -3.67 -27.95 -10.61
CA GLY A 579 -3.53 -27.88 -12.06
C GLY A 579 -2.61 -28.93 -12.69
N ILE A 580 -2.49 -28.87 -14.03
CA ILE A 580 -1.73 -29.82 -14.85
C ILE A 580 -0.70 -29.12 -15.75
N GLY A 581 0.22 -29.91 -16.32
CA GLY A 581 1.25 -29.46 -17.25
C GLY A 581 2.40 -28.72 -16.57
N PRO A 582 3.33 -28.11 -17.33
CA PRO A 582 4.54 -27.49 -16.79
C PRO A 582 4.29 -26.31 -15.84
N ARG A 583 3.05 -25.81 -15.77
CA ARG A 583 2.58 -24.68 -14.95
C ARG A 583 1.65 -25.10 -13.79
N ASN A 584 1.60 -26.38 -13.41
CA ASN A 584 0.92 -26.83 -12.17
C ASN A 584 1.56 -26.21 -10.91
N CYS A 585 1.05 -26.43 -9.69
CA CYS A 585 1.72 -25.91 -8.49
C CYS A 585 3.11 -26.54 -8.33
N VAL A 586 4.11 -25.72 -8.03
CA VAL A 586 5.45 -26.22 -7.68
C VAL A 586 5.49 -26.72 -6.22
N GLY A 587 4.67 -26.15 -5.33
CA GLY A 587 4.46 -26.57 -3.94
C GLY A 587 3.35 -27.62 -3.77
N ALA A 588 3.18 -28.57 -4.69
CA ALA A 588 2.16 -29.62 -4.53
C ALA A 588 2.57 -30.68 -3.48
N ARG A 589 3.77 -31.27 -3.63
CA ARG A 589 4.39 -32.18 -2.63
C ARG A 589 4.61 -31.50 -1.28
N PHE A 590 4.74 -30.19 -1.37
CA PHE A 590 4.73 -29.28 -0.25
C PHE A 590 3.37 -29.44 0.43
N ALA A 591 2.29 -28.90 -0.16
CA ALA A 591 0.95 -28.93 0.41
C ALA A 591 0.44 -30.32 0.87
N GLU A 592 0.95 -31.41 0.30
CA GLU A 592 0.67 -32.75 0.81
C GLU A 592 1.36 -33.09 2.15
N MET A 593 2.70 -32.91 2.25
CA MET A 593 3.44 -33.15 3.50
C MET A 593 2.84 -32.36 4.66
N GLU A 594 2.29 -31.23 4.28
CA GLU A 594 1.71 -30.24 5.14
C GLU A 594 0.35 -30.62 5.71
N PHE A 595 -0.60 -30.91 4.84
CA PHE A 595 -1.93 -31.36 5.22
C PHE A 595 -1.86 -32.58 6.15
N LYS A 596 -1.06 -33.56 5.72
CA LYS A 596 -0.96 -34.86 6.36
C LYS A 596 -0.50 -34.70 7.80
N THR A 597 0.65 -34.08 7.97
CA THR A 597 1.30 -33.97 9.27
C THR A 597 0.42 -33.22 10.28
N VAL A 598 -0.17 -32.08 9.89
CA VAL A 598 -1.22 -31.41 10.68
C VAL A 598 -2.32 -32.37 11.14
N LEU A 599 -3.00 -33.00 10.18
CA LEU A 599 -4.30 -33.60 10.44
C LEU A 599 -4.14 -34.93 11.16
N ALA A 600 -3.00 -35.60 10.97
CA ALA A 600 -2.56 -36.67 11.83
C ALA A 600 -2.61 -36.23 13.30
N GLU A 601 -1.96 -35.13 13.64
CA GLU A 601 -1.87 -34.74 15.04
C GLU A 601 -3.16 -34.15 15.60
N VAL A 602 -3.89 -33.30 14.88
CA VAL A 602 -5.18 -32.77 15.40
C VAL A 602 -6.14 -33.91 15.66
N THR A 603 -6.22 -34.89 14.74
CA THR A 603 -7.09 -36.05 14.93
C THR A 603 -6.59 -36.91 16.09
N ARG A 604 -5.27 -37.20 16.21
CA ARG A 604 -4.68 -37.96 17.33
C ARG A 604 -5.04 -37.36 18.70
N ARG A 605 -5.09 -36.03 18.79
CA ARG A 605 -5.25 -35.30 20.07
C ARG A 605 -6.69 -34.85 20.36
N PHE A 606 -7.56 -34.75 19.35
CA PHE A 606 -8.97 -34.38 19.49
C PHE A 606 -9.88 -35.38 18.77
N LYS A 607 -10.21 -36.44 19.50
CA LYS A 607 -11.02 -37.57 18.99
C LYS A 607 -12.43 -37.18 18.52
N ASP A 608 -13.08 -36.24 19.22
CA ASP A 608 -14.48 -35.84 19.02
C ASP A 608 -14.57 -34.40 18.48
N LEU A 609 -14.25 -34.17 17.20
CA LEU A 609 -14.50 -32.86 16.58
C LEU A 609 -15.99 -32.76 16.23
N LYS A 610 -16.67 -31.73 16.73
CA LYS A 610 -18.13 -31.56 16.58
C LYS A 610 -18.45 -30.17 16.06
N THR A 611 -19.20 -30.10 14.95
CA THR A 611 -19.68 -28.81 14.42
C THR A 611 -20.76 -28.24 15.35
N VAL A 612 -20.50 -27.07 15.93
CA VAL A 612 -21.51 -26.32 16.68
C VAL A 612 -22.21 -25.35 15.74
N LEU A 613 -23.51 -25.56 15.53
CA LEU A 613 -24.36 -24.73 14.69
C LEU A 613 -24.72 -23.41 15.40
N GLY A 614 -23.73 -22.51 15.51
CA GLY A 614 -23.89 -21.11 15.89
C GLY A 614 -23.28 -20.23 14.82
N ASN A 615 -24.12 -19.76 13.88
CA ASN A 615 -23.76 -18.93 12.72
C ASN A 615 -22.54 -19.43 11.93
N VAL A 616 -22.79 -20.41 11.06
CA VAL A 616 -21.85 -20.86 10.01
C VAL A 616 -21.29 -19.64 9.26
N LEU A 617 -19.95 -19.49 9.29
CA LEU A 617 -19.10 -18.59 8.49
C LEU A 617 -19.61 -17.15 8.31
N HIS A 618 -18.87 -16.16 8.80
CA HIS A 618 -19.19 -14.72 8.74
C HIS A 618 -19.59 -14.19 7.33
N GLY A 619 -20.87 -14.32 7.01
CA GLY A 619 -21.66 -13.24 6.43
C GLY A 619 -21.69 -12.03 7.39
N PRO A 620 -22.22 -10.87 6.95
CA PRO A 620 -22.22 -9.67 7.78
C PRO A 620 -22.99 -9.90 9.08
N LYS A 621 -22.43 -9.47 10.22
CA LYS A 621 -23.16 -9.40 11.49
C LYS A 621 -24.45 -8.61 11.30
N GLU A 622 -25.59 -9.26 11.57
CA GLU A 622 -26.82 -8.55 11.89
C GLU A 622 -26.52 -7.63 13.08
N GLY A 623 -26.80 -6.33 12.94
CA GLY A 623 -26.49 -5.35 14.00
C GLY A 623 -25.15 -4.60 13.90
N LYS A 624 -24.59 -4.39 12.70
CA LYS A 624 -23.57 -3.36 12.37
C LYS A 624 -22.15 -3.56 12.97
N GLY A 625 -21.13 -3.61 12.10
CA GLY A 625 -19.75 -3.23 12.49
C GLY A 625 -18.62 -4.20 12.15
N VAL A 626 -17.87 -3.87 11.08
CA VAL A 626 -16.43 -4.14 10.85
C VAL A 626 -15.79 -5.42 11.43
N GLU A 627 -15.91 -6.55 10.72
CA GLU A 627 -15.01 -7.71 10.86
C GLU A 627 -14.22 -8.03 9.58
N ALA A 628 -14.49 -7.31 8.48
CA ALA A 628 -13.75 -7.41 7.23
C ALA A 628 -12.43 -6.64 7.31
N THR A 629 -11.46 -7.24 7.99
CA THR A 629 -10.05 -7.06 7.75
C THR A 629 -9.41 -8.24 6.99
N PRO A 630 -9.75 -9.55 7.18
CA PRO A 630 -8.67 -10.29 7.79
C PRO A 630 -8.52 -11.76 7.35
N TYR A 631 -7.91 -12.13 6.20
CA TYR A 631 -7.51 -13.52 5.82
C TYR A 631 -6.67 -13.65 4.48
N ILE A 632 -5.58 -12.89 4.11
CA ILE A 632 -5.00 -12.91 2.71
C ILE A 632 -3.63 -13.38 2.35
N PHE A 633 -2.52 -12.93 2.96
CA PHE A 633 -1.27 -13.44 2.46
C PHE A 633 -1.39 -14.94 2.62
N PRO A 634 -1.97 -15.39 3.74
CA PRO A 634 -3.54 -16.42 3.67
C PRO A 634 -4.26 -16.55 2.32
N LEU A 635 -5.48 -16.09 2.06
CA LEU A 635 -6.21 -16.38 0.79
C LEU A 635 -5.51 -16.25 -0.59
N LEU A 636 -4.39 -15.55 -0.77
CA LEU A 636 -3.59 -15.70 -1.98
C LEU A 636 -2.63 -16.88 -1.88
N GLU A 637 -2.09 -17.15 -0.69
CA GLU A 637 -1.05 -18.12 -0.40
C GLU A 637 -1.42 -19.57 -0.58
N LYS A 638 -1.84 -19.93 -1.79
CA LYS A 638 -1.83 -21.27 -2.42
C LYS A 638 -2.62 -21.31 -3.69
N VAL A 639 -3.50 -20.33 -3.89
CA VAL A 639 -4.05 -19.97 -5.20
C VAL A 639 -2.93 -19.92 -6.23
N TYR A 640 -1.75 -19.48 -5.82
CA TYR A 640 -0.77 -18.91 -6.72
C TYR A 640 0.52 -19.68 -6.88
N GLY A 641 0.56 -20.93 -6.40
CA GLY A 641 1.70 -21.82 -6.55
C GLY A 641 2.98 -21.20 -5.97
N ALA A 642 4.06 -21.95 -5.81
CA ALA A 642 5.06 -21.52 -4.85
C ALA A 642 5.99 -20.33 -5.24
N THR A 643 5.60 -19.37 -6.12
CA THR A 643 6.38 -18.19 -6.68
C THR A 643 5.56 -17.19 -7.61
N TYR A 644 5.45 -15.84 -7.38
CA TYR A 644 4.63 -14.84 -8.19
C TYR A 644 4.86 -13.31 -7.94
N GLY A 645 3.92 -12.39 -8.29
CA GLY A 645 3.81 -10.99 -7.76
C GLY A 645 2.36 -10.45 -7.44
N PHE A 646 2.06 -9.32 -6.72
CA PHE A 646 0.72 -8.59 -6.62
C PHE A 646 0.75 -7.02 -6.72
N TYR A 647 0.35 -6.40 -7.87
CA TYR A 647 0.65 -5.02 -8.35
C TYR A 647 0.26 -3.88 -7.34
N TYR A 648 1.08 -3.44 -6.36
CA TYR A 648 0.77 -2.25 -5.54
C TYR A 648 0.74 -1.00 -6.39
N GLY A 649 -0.46 -0.61 -6.76
CA GLY A 649 -0.88 -0.43 -8.15
C GLY A 649 0.11 -0.12 -9.27
N SER A 650 1.27 0.48 -9.04
CA SER A 650 2.27 0.82 -10.06
C SER A 650 3.73 0.50 -9.71
N ASN A 651 4.07 -0.31 -8.70
CA ASN A 651 5.45 -0.43 -8.19
C ASN A 651 5.90 -1.90 -8.10
N LEU A 652 6.97 -2.40 -8.78
CA LEU A 652 7.27 -3.86 -9.04
C LEU A 652 7.71 -4.67 -7.81
N GLU A 653 7.15 -4.27 -6.70
CA GLU A 653 7.50 -4.52 -5.34
C GLU A 653 6.79 -5.82 -4.87
N ILE A 654 7.50 -6.95 -5.01
CA ILE A 654 7.05 -8.37 -5.08
C ILE A 654 7.43 -9.25 -3.77
N VAL A 655 6.75 -10.35 -3.29
CA VAL A 655 6.78 -11.07 -1.91
C VAL A 655 7.73 -12.31 -1.59
N THR A 656 7.37 -13.57 -1.14
CA THR A 656 8.03 -14.94 -0.78
C THR A 656 8.46 -15.54 0.59
N THR A 657 8.52 -16.90 0.57
CA THR A 657 8.99 -17.93 1.54
C THR A 657 9.75 -19.13 0.90
N ASP A 658 10.35 -19.04 -0.29
CA ASP A 658 11.02 -20.17 -0.99
C ASP A 658 12.38 -20.54 -0.40
N PRO A 659 12.68 -21.77 0.09
CA PRO A 659 13.91 -22.06 0.82
C PRO A 659 15.22 -21.65 0.24
N GLU A 660 15.33 -21.79 -1.07
CA GLU A 660 16.63 -21.71 -1.69
C GLU A 660 16.69 -20.50 -2.58
N ILE A 661 15.60 -20.01 -3.20
CA ILE A 661 15.53 -18.60 -3.63
C ILE A 661 15.80 -17.69 -2.45
N ILE A 662 15.32 -18.09 -1.28
CA ILE A 662 15.70 -17.49 -0.03
C ILE A 662 17.16 -17.72 0.27
N LYS A 663 17.68 -18.92 0.48
CA LYS A 663 19.10 -19.00 0.89
C LYS A 663 20.06 -18.52 -0.22
N GLU A 664 19.57 -18.34 -1.44
CA GLU A 664 20.26 -17.79 -2.58
C GLU A 664 20.22 -16.27 -2.60
N VAL A 665 19.05 -15.65 -2.62
CA VAL A 665 19.01 -14.20 -2.65
C VAL A 665 18.82 -13.59 -1.29
N PHE A 666 18.74 -14.41 -0.26
CA PHE A 666 19.15 -14.05 1.07
C PHE A 666 20.55 -14.34 1.44
N ILE A 667 21.19 -15.44 1.07
CA ILE A 667 22.59 -15.62 1.49
C ILE A 667 23.59 -15.51 0.33
N SER A 668 23.28 -15.83 -0.91
CA SER A 668 24.33 -15.95 -1.94
C SER A 668 24.79 -14.65 -2.62
N GLN A 669 23.98 -13.59 -2.72
CA GLN A 669 24.19 -12.61 -3.82
C GLN A 669 24.06 -11.09 -3.44
N PHE A 670 24.79 -10.48 -2.50
CA PHE A 670 24.42 -9.12 -2.00
C PHE A 670 24.50 -7.99 -3.03
N GLY A 671 25.37 -8.15 -4.02
CA GLY A 671 25.99 -7.06 -4.78
C GLY A 671 24.99 -6.31 -5.66
N ASN A 672 24.27 -7.00 -6.54
CA ASN A 672 23.25 -6.38 -7.37
C ASN A 672 22.14 -5.70 -6.51
N PHE A 673 21.95 -6.06 -5.24
CA PHE A 673 20.64 -6.13 -4.60
C PHE A 673 20.42 -5.03 -3.53
N VAL A 674 21.40 -4.14 -3.31
CA VAL A 674 21.66 -3.44 -2.03
C VAL A 674 20.53 -2.59 -1.42
N ALA A 675 19.78 -1.85 -2.24
CA ALA A 675 19.08 -0.61 -1.85
C ALA A 675 17.88 -0.84 -0.91
N ARG A 676 17.25 0.17 -0.26
CA ARG A 676 16.01 -0.07 0.54
C ARG A 676 14.74 0.07 -0.32
N LYS A 677 13.66 -0.62 0.01
CA LYS A 677 12.37 -0.39 -0.64
C LYS A 677 11.77 0.91 -0.14
N LYS A 678 11.22 1.68 -1.06
CA LYS A 678 10.44 2.90 -0.79
C LYS A 678 8.99 2.51 -0.43
N ILE A 679 8.48 2.89 0.74
CA ILE A 679 7.07 2.69 1.14
C ILE A 679 6.28 3.92 0.71
N ALA A 680 5.07 3.74 0.13
CA ALA A 680 4.27 4.87 -0.33
C ALA A 680 3.45 5.60 0.76
N ILE A 681 3.85 5.45 2.03
CA ILE A 681 3.75 6.54 3.03
C ILE A 681 4.46 7.80 2.48
N ASN A 682 5.46 7.63 1.60
CA ASN A 682 6.27 8.70 1.02
C ASN A 682 6.77 9.65 2.11
N MET A 683 7.42 9.05 3.13
CA MET A 683 8.10 9.79 4.19
C MET A 683 9.06 10.78 3.53
N VAL A 684 8.86 12.05 3.84
CA VAL A 684 9.63 13.14 3.25
C VAL A 684 11.01 13.15 3.90
N TYR A 685 11.95 13.82 3.27
CA TYR A 685 13.24 14.20 3.85
C TYR A 685 13.08 14.69 5.31
N PRO A 686 13.94 14.28 6.26
CA PRO A 686 15.22 13.58 6.08
C PRO A 686 15.15 12.05 6.04
N PHE A 687 13.97 11.43 6.21
CA PHE A 687 13.84 9.98 6.47
C PHE A 687 14.55 9.09 5.41
N LEU A 688 14.70 9.58 4.17
CA LEU A 688 15.26 8.85 3.03
C LEU A 688 16.74 8.43 3.16
N ASP A 689 17.53 9.11 3.99
CA ASP A 689 18.97 8.80 4.16
C ASP A 689 19.28 8.05 5.46
N GLY A 690 18.30 7.66 6.28
CA GLY A 690 18.52 6.82 7.47
C GLY A 690 18.54 5.32 7.17
N LEU A 691 19.00 4.49 8.11
CA LEU A 691 19.10 3.01 7.99
C LEU A 691 17.82 2.36 7.46
N LEU A 692 16.65 2.92 7.81
CA LEU A 692 15.32 2.46 7.42
C LEU A 692 14.98 2.67 5.92
N GLN A 693 15.72 3.52 5.19
CA GLN A 693 15.47 3.89 3.80
C GLN A 693 16.69 3.82 2.88
N VAL A 694 17.90 3.98 3.42
CA VAL A 694 19.09 4.27 2.60
C VAL A 694 19.34 3.19 1.54
N ASP A 695 19.63 3.67 0.33
CA ASP A 695 19.89 2.87 -0.87
C ASP A 695 21.36 2.37 -0.92
N HIS A 696 21.90 2.08 -2.11
CA HIS A 696 23.30 1.68 -2.29
C HIS A 696 24.27 2.83 -2.01
N GLU A 697 24.11 3.96 -2.70
CA GLU A 697 25.02 5.12 -2.60
C GLU A 697 24.58 6.21 -1.58
N GLY A 698 23.28 6.28 -1.26
CA GLY A 698 22.69 7.33 -0.41
C GLY A 698 22.64 8.71 -1.08
N THR A 699 21.68 9.58 -0.74
CA THR A 699 21.60 10.91 -1.40
C THR A 699 22.63 11.92 -0.87
N LYS A 700 23.29 11.55 0.24
CA LYS A 700 24.34 12.33 0.92
C LYS A 700 25.73 11.65 0.91
N GLY A 701 25.95 10.70 0.01
CA GLY A 701 27.26 10.05 -0.19
C GLY A 701 27.71 9.09 0.92
N ALA A 702 26.81 8.72 1.84
CA ALA A 702 26.97 7.58 2.72
C ALA A 702 25.96 6.51 2.29
N GLY A 703 26.49 5.42 1.74
CA GLY A 703 25.69 4.27 1.37
C GLY A 703 25.16 3.53 2.57
N TRP A 704 24.42 2.47 2.30
CA TRP A 704 23.94 1.61 3.36
C TRP A 704 25.10 1.01 4.21
N LYS A 705 26.19 0.57 3.57
CA LYS A 705 27.23 -0.26 4.21
C LYS A 705 27.91 0.48 5.34
N GLU A 706 28.24 1.73 5.04
CA GLU A 706 28.83 2.74 5.91
C GLU A 706 27.92 2.95 7.13
N MET A 707 26.62 3.13 6.87
CA MET A 707 25.62 3.39 7.89
C MET A 707 25.43 2.21 8.85
N HIS A 708 25.35 0.98 8.35
CA HIS A 708 25.17 -0.18 9.21
C HIS A 708 26.45 -0.65 9.89
N SER A 709 27.63 -0.32 9.37
CA SER A 709 28.87 -0.46 10.14
C SER A 709 28.75 0.36 11.44
N VAL A 710 28.39 1.63 11.31
CA VAL A 710 28.14 2.56 12.44
C VAL A 710 27.01 2.05 13.35
N ILE A 711 25.82 1.74 12.82
CA ILE A 711 24.68 1.35 13.68
C ILE A 711 24.86 -0.06 14.29
N SER A 712 25.53 -1.02 13.64
CA SER A 712 25.70 -2.36 14.25
C SER A 712 26.73 -2.37 15.39
N ALA A 713 27.73 -1.50 15.31
CA ALA A 713 28.77 -1.39 16.34
C ALA A 713 28.20 -1.03 17.73
N ILE A 714 26.97 -0.52 17.82
CA ILE A 714 26.34 -0.10 19.09
C ILE A 714 25.55 -1.22 19.78
N PHE A 715 25.20 -2.31 19.10
CA PHE A 715 24.40 -3.44 19.64
C PHE A 715 25.24 -4.66 20.08
N THR A 716 26.50 -4.45 20.45
CA THR A 716 27.39 -5.53 20.93
C THR A 716 27.03 -5.95 22.37
N SER A 717 27.37 -7.19 22.76
CA SER A 717 26.98 -7.77 24.06
C SER A 717 27.36 -6.89 25.26
N GLY A 718 28.55 -6.29 25.24
CA GLY A 718 29.02 -5.39 26.30
C GLY A 718 28.28 -4.04 26.36
N LYS A 719 27.69 -3.58 25.25
CA LYS A 719 26.84 -2.38 25.20
C LYS A 719 25.40 -2.71 25.63
N MET A 720 24.86 -3.87 25.23
CA MET A 720 23.54 -4.35 25.67
C MET A 720 23.47 -4.51 27.19
N LYS A 721 24.48 -5.12 27.82
CA LYS A 721 24.60 -5.19 29.29
C LYS A 721 24.50 -3.82 29.96
N LYS A 722 25.15 -2.79 29.41
CA LYS A 722 25.10 -1.42 29.96
C LYS A 722 23.74 -0.74 29.76
N MET A 723 23.05 -1.02 28.66
CA MET A 723 21.69 -0.53 28.43
C MET A 723 20.66 -1.21 29.33
N HIS A 724 20.83 -2.50 29.64
CA HIS A 724 19.94 -3.25 30.55
C HIS A 724 19.89 -2.63 31.95
N LEU A 725 21.02 -2.14 32.48
CA LEU A 725 21.07 -1.42 33.75
C LEU A 725 20.15 -0.18 33.81
N MET A 726 19.75 0.36 32.66
CA MET A 726 18.89 1.55 32.55
C MET A 726 17.39 1.20 32.61
N PHE A 727 17.04 -0.09 32.59
CA PHE A 727 15.66 -0.58 32.61
C PHE A 727 15.04 -0.64 34.00
N HIS A 728 15.83 -0.90 35.05
CA HIS A 728 15.33 -1.21 36.41
C HIS A 728 14.32 -0.18 36.94
N ASP A 729 14.69 1.11 36.98
CA ASP A 729 13.80 2.17 37.49
C ASP A 729 12.47 2.27 36.70
N GLN A 730 12.47 1.93 35.41
CA GLN A 730 11.29 1.98 34.55
C GLN A 730 10.38 0.75 34.74
N LEU A 731 10.97 -0.39 35.12
CA LEU A 731 10.25 -1.60 35.47
C LEU A 731 9.51 -1.42 36.80
N GLU A 732 10.17 -0.92 37.84
CA GLU A 732 9.53 -0.61 39.12
C GLU A 732 8.40 0.41 38.94
N HIS A 733 8.61 1.46 38.12
CA HIS A 733 7.54 2.41 37.75
C HIS A 733 6.32 1.74 37.10
N LEU A 734 6.52 0.73 36.23
CA LEU A 734 5.41 -0.02 35.63
C LEU A 734 4.73 -0.92 36.66
N VAL A 735 5.48 -1.63 37.49
CA VAL A 735 4.92 -2.54 38.52
C VAL A 735 4.05 -1.75 39.50
N ASP A 736 4.50 -0.60 39.98
CA ASP A 736 3.70 0.25 40.87
C ASP A 736 2.45 0.82 40.18
N GLU A 737 2.55 1.24 38.92
CA GLU A 737 1.40 1.76 38.16
C GLU A 737 0.35 0.67 37.88
N LEU A 738 0.78 -0.54 37.52
CA LEU A 738 -0.09 -1.71 37.36
C LEU A 738 -0.70 -2.15 38.70
N ARG A 739 0.07 -2.13 39.80
CA ARG A 739 -0.37 -2.47 41.17
C ARG A 739 -1.33 -1.42 41.74
N SER A 740 -1.19 -0.16 41.35
CA SER A 740 -2.13 0.92 41.64
C SER A 740 -3.44 0.70 40.88
N LYS A 741 -3.36 0.47 39.57
CA LYS A 741 -4.52 0.23 38.69
C LYS A 741 -5.27 -1.07 39.01
N SER A 742 -4.61 -2.14 39.46
CA SER A 742 -5.27 -3.41 39.79
C SER A 742 -6.16 -3.32 41.04
N LYS A 743 -5.80 -2.47 42.00
CA LYS A 743 -6.62 -2.15 43.19
C LYS A 743 -7.84 -1.29 42.87
N LEU A 744 -7.88 -0.68 41.68
CA LEU A 744 -8.97 0.17 41.20
C LEU A 744 -9.81 -0.59 40.16
N ASN A 745 -11.04 -0.10 39.90
CA ASN A 745 -11.96 -0.61 38.88
C ASN A 745 -12.28 -2.13 38.92
N GLY A 746 -11.92 -2.84 39.98
CA GLY A 746 -12.03 -4.30 40.07
C GLY A 746 -11.07 -5.04 39.14
N GLY A 747 -9.81 -4.57 39.03
CA GLY A 747 -8.73 -5.26 38.31
C GLY A 747 -8.75 -5.10 36.79
N LYS A 748 -9.52 -4.15 36.24
CA LYS A 748 -9.75 -4.02 34.78
C LYS A 748 -8.97 -2.85 34.18
N MET A 749 -8.07 -3.12 33.22
CA MET A 749 -7.26 -2.10 32.54
C MET A 749 -6.90 -2.47 31.09
N ASP A 750 -6.51 -1.48 30.27
CA ASP A 750 -5.95 -1.68 28.92
C ASP A 750 -4.42 -1.75 28.98
N ILE A 751 -3.88 -2.96 28.92
CA ILE A 751 -2.44 -3.20 29.04
C ILE A 751 -1.62 -2.66 27.85
N TYR A 752 -2.23 -2.44 26.67
CA TYR A 752 -1.50 -1.92 25.50
C TYR A 752 -1.08 -0.46 25.71
N GLY A 753 -1.93 0.34 26.36
CA GLY A 753 -1.60 1.73 26.74
C GLY A 753 -0.46 1.83 27.75
N GLU A 754 -0.27 0.81 28.59
CA GLU A 754 0.83 0.73 29.56
C GLU A 754 2.13 0.28 28.90
N TYR A 755 2.07 -0.77 28.05
CA TYR A 755 3.23 -1.20 27.30
C TYR A 755 3.74 -0.14 26.31
N GLN A 756 2.87 0.70 25.74
CA GLN A 756 3.29 1.89 24.97
C GLN A 756 4.09 2.89 25.82
N ALA A 757 3.81 3.04 27.12
CA ALA A 757 4.52 4.00 27.95
C ALA A 757 5.92 3.50 28.37
N ILE A 758 6.04 2.24 28.83
CA ILE A 758 7.35 1.73 29.25
C ILE A 758 8.35 1.61 28.10
N THR A 759 7.95 1.16 26.91
CA THR A 759 8.91 1.08 25.79
C THR A 759 9.24 2.44 25.20
N MET A 760 8.37 3.45 25.40
CA MET A 760 8.72 4.85 25.14
C MET A 760 9.83 5.31 26.09
N ASP A 761 9.68 5.08 27.39
CA ASP A 761 10.67 5.49 28.39
C ASP A 761 11.99 4.71 28.24
N MET A 762 11.93 3.40 27.97
CA MET A 762 13.11 2.57 27.70
C MET A 762 13.87 3.02 26.45
N ILE A 763 13.17 3.21 25.31
CA ILE A 763 13.86 3.67 24.10
C ILE A 763 14.32 5.12 24.21
N ALA A 764 13.59 6.02 24.87
CA ALA A 764 14.05 7.39 25.07
C ALA A 764 15.30 7.45 25.97
N ARG A 765 15.34 6.64 27.04
CA ARG A 765 16.48 6.62 27.96
C ARG A 765 17.72 6.00 27.33
N CYS A 766 17.58 4.87 26.64
CA CYS A 766 18.70 4.18 26.00
C CYS A 766 19.12 4.81 24.65
N ALA A 767 18.19 5.40 23.88
CA ALA A 767 18.47 5.99 22.58
C ALA A 767 18.88 7.46 22.64
N LEU A 768 18.21 8.26 23.49
CA LEU A 768 18.34 9.72 23.51
C LEU A 768 19.01 10.26 24.79
N GLY A 769 19.26 9.39 25.78
CA GLY A 769 19.72 9.79 27.11
C GLY A 769 18.68 10.57 27.92
N GLN A 770 17.40 10.55 27.51
CA GLN A 770 16.33 11.33 28.11
C GLN A 770 15.42 10.47 28.99
N ASN A 771 15.09 10.95 30.19
CA ASN A 771 14.05 10.36 31.01
C ASN A 771 12.74 11.12 30.75
N ILE A 772 11.81 10.51 30.00
CA ILE A 772 10.53 11.13 29.63
C ILE A 772 9.45 10.82 30.68
N SER A 773 9.56 9.70 31.40
CA SER A 773 8.66 9.25 32.48
C SER A 773 7.18 9.18 32.06
N CYS A 774 6.94 8.79 30.80
CA CYS A 774 5.63 8.53 30.20
C CYS A 774 4.76 7.62 31.06
N ILE A 775 5.34 6.62 31.74
CA ILE A 775 4.59 5.71 32.65
C ILE A 775 3.79 6.52 33.67
N LYS A 776 4.43 7.50 34.32
CA LYS A 776 3.82 8.34 35.37
C LYS A 776 3.07 9.55 34.81
N ASP A 777 3.59 10.19 33.76
CA ASP A 777 2.96 11.36 33.14
C ASP A 777 2.61 11.13 31.67
N ARG A 778 1.32 10.87 31.43
CA ARG A 778 0.76 10.73 30.07
C ARG A 778 0.46 12.08 29.40
N SER A 779 0.68 13.23 30.06
CA SER A 779 0.51 14.56 29.46
C SER A 779 1.68 14.96 28.55
N ASN A 780 2.85 14.32 28.73
CA ASN A 780 4.08 14.59 27.99
C ASN A 780 3.86 14.80 26.48
N GLU A 781 4.31 15.95 25.96
CA GLU A 781 4.05 16.38 24.59
C GLU A 781 4.65 15.43 23.55
N TYR A 782 5.86 14.91 23.79
CA TYR A 782 6.57 14.03 22.86
C TYR A 782 5.87 12.66 22.76
N TYR A 783 5.43 12.11 23.89
CA TYR A 783 4.59 10.90 23.95
C TYR A 783 3.25 11.11 23.22
N ASN A 784 2.57 12.22 23.46
CA ASN A 784 1.28 12.50 22.82
C ASN A 784 1.40 12.75 21.31
N ARG A 785 2.43 13.48 20.85
CA ARG A 785 2.71 13.64 19.42
C ARG A 785 3.07 12.31 18.75
N ALA A 786 3.87 11.45 19.41
CA ALA A 786 4.17 10.11 18.91
C ALA A 786 2.91 9.23 18.81
N ARG A 787 1.99 9.29 19.79
CA ARG A 787 0.69 8.59 19.73
C ARG A 787 -0.21 9.15 18.64
N ILE A 788 -0.29 10.48 18.46
CA ILE A 788 -1.08 11.10 17.38
C ILE A 788 -0.49 10.73 16.01
N PHE A 789 0.83 10.70 15.86
CA PHE A 789 1.52 10.22 14.66
C PHE A 789 1.13 8.75 14.36
N VAL A 790 1.31 7.83 15.32
CA VAL A 790 0.90 6.41 15.20
C VAL A 790 -0.59 6.24 14.89
N ALA A 791 -1.47 6.99 15.57
CA ALA A 791 -2.91 6.98 15.38
C ALA A 791 -3.38 7.71 14.09
N ASN A 792 -2.46 8.24 13.28
CA ASN A 792 -2.75 8.87 11.98
C ASN A 792 -1.91 8.33 10.80
N ILE A 793 -1.12 7.26 10.95
CA ILE A 793 -0.50 6.50 9.82
C ILE A 793 -1.57 5.72 8.99
N GLN A 794 -2.84 6.07 9.16
CA GLN A 794 -4.01 5.31 8.77
C GLN A 794 -4.56 5.75 7.41
N TYR A 795 -5.25 4.87 6.69
CA TYR A 795 -5.80 5.21 5.38
C TYR A 795 -7.04 6.09 5.48
N ASN A 796 -8.00 5.70 6.31
CA ASN A 796 -9.33 6.30 6.28
C ASN A 796 -9.35 7.78 6.70
N LYS A 797 -8.44 8.20 7.58
CA LYS A 797 -8.45 9.55 8.17
C LYS A 797 -7.83 10.65 7.30
N SER A 798 -6.89 10.35 6.41
CA SER A 798 -6.18 11.38 5.64
C SER A 798 -6.51 11.33 4.16
N LEU A 799 -7.37 12.25 3.68
CA LEU A 799 -7.67 12.39 2.25
C LEU A 799 -6.40 12.62 1.43
N VAL A 800 -5.48 13.45 1.91
CA VAL A 800 -4.16 13.64 1.26
C VAL A 800 -3.44 12.32 1.12
N PHE A 801 -3.44 11.45 2.13
CA PHE A 801 -2.76 10.14 2.06
C PHE A 801 -3.51 9.11 1.19
N LYS A 802 -4.83 9.25 0.98
CA LYS A 802 -5.56 8.51 -0.07
C LYS A 802 -5.08 8.97 -1.45
N LEU A 803 -5.01 10.30 -1.66
CA LEU A 803 -4.62 10.90 -2.94
C LEU A 803 -3.11 10.74 -3.26
N SER A 804 -2.21 10.77 -2.28
CA SER A 804 -0.75 10.83 -2.41
C SER A 804 -0.05 9.50 -2.70
N LEU A 805 -0.85 8.54 -3.15
CA LEU A 805 -0.56 7.13 -3.05
C LEU A 805 -0.47 6.52 -4.46
N PHE A 806 -1.42 6.90 -5.32
CA PHE A 806 -1.05 7.31 -6.67
C PHE A 806 -1.00 8.85 -6.75
N PHE A 807 -1.93 9.57 -7.42
CA PHE A 807 -1.75 10.82 -8.16
C PHE A 807 -0.44 11.50 -7.72
N PRO A 808 0.72 11.14 -8.31
CA PRO A 808 2.01 11.26 -7.59
C PRO A 808 2.39 12.68 -7.14
N ILE A 809 1.73 13.69 -7.68
CA ILE A 809 1.80 15.09 -7.27
C ILE A 809 1.27 15.36 -5.85
N PHE A 810 0.27 14.60 -5.35
CA PHE A 810 -0.30 14.82 -4.00
C PHE A 810 0.66 14.42 -2.86
N LYS A 811 1.77 13.70 -3.14
CA LYS A 811 2.82 13.44 -2.13
C LYS A 811 3.46 14.73 -1.60
N TYR A 812 3.54 15.79 -2.40
CA TYR A 812 4.08 17.08 -1.98
C TYR A 812 3.14 17.81 -1.01
N LEU A 813 1.84 17.45 -1.00
CA LEU A 813 0.86 17.97 -0.04
C LEU A 813 0.87 17.24 1.31
N ARG A 814 1.60 16.11 1.43
CA ARG A 814 1.69 15.30 2.67
C ARG A 814 2.05 16.11 3.91
N ARG A 815 2.97 17.09 3.79
CA ARG A 815 3.42 17.93 4.92
C ARG A 815 2.30 18.76 5.57
N TYR A 816 1.20 19.00 4.86
CA TYR A 816 0.04 19.72 5.37
C TYR A 816 -1.01 18.80 6.02
N SER A 817 -0.87 17.48 5.90
CA SER A 817 -1.72 16.52 6.61
C SER A 817 -1.28 16.34 8.07
N ILE A 818 -2.20 16.00 8.96
CA ILE A 818 -1.97 15.82 10.41
C ILE A 818 -0.74 14.91 10.65
N PHE A 819 -0.73 13.74 10.00
CA PHE A 819 0.37 12.77 10.08
C PHE A 819 1.73 13.35 9.63
N GLY A 820 1.75 14.20 8.59
CA GLY A 820 2.98 14.86 8.12
C GLY A 820 3.43 16.03 9.01
N ARG A 821 2.53 16.63 9.79
CA ARG A 821 2.84 17.71 10.74
C ARG A 821 3.53 17.15 11.98
N GLU A 822 2.96 16.13 12.61
CA GLU A 822 3.52 15.57 13.85
C GLU A 822 4.88 14.90 13.60
N GLU A 823 5.07 14.23 12.46
CA GLU A 823 6.38 13.70 12.04
C GLU A 823 7.46 14.79 11.97
N HIS A 824 7.12 15.96 11.41
CA HIS A 824 8.06 17.06 11.21
C HIS A 824 8.53 17.64 12.56
N ILE A 825 7.60 17.82 13.50
CA ILE A 825 7.89 18.34 14.84
C ILE A 825 8.78 17.36 15.62
N LEU A 826 8.44 16.07 15.62
CA LEU A 826 9.24 15.04 16.30
C LEU A 826 10.68 14.95 15.76
N ILE A 827 10.88 15.13 14.46
CA ILE A 827 12.21 15.17 13.82
C ILE A 827 12.97 16.47 14.15
N GLN A 828 12.30 17.62 14.25
CA GLN A 828 12.93 18.89 14.63
C GLN A 828 13.52 18.83 16.04
N ASN A 829 12.71 18.44 17.04
CA ASN A 829 13.15 18.31 18.43
C ASN A 829 14.37 17.38 18.54
N LEU A 830 14.39 16.29 17.77
CA LEU A 830 15.51 15.34 17.75
C LEU A 830 16.78 15.90 17.09
N SER A 831 16.64 16.74 16.06
CA SER A 831 17.78 17.45 15.47
C SER A 831 18.45 18.38 16.48
N GLU A 832 17.67 19.08 17.30
CA GLU A 832 18.17 19.98 18.35
C GLU A 832 18.96 19.22 19.43
N ILE A 833 18.41 18.11 19.91
CA ILE A 833 19.07 17.19 20.86
C ILE A 833 20.44 16.73 20.33
N ILE A 834 20.53 16.34 19.05
CA ILE A 834 21.78 15.85 18.44
C ILE A 834 22.81 16.97 18.25
N LEU A 835 22.37 18.20 17.92
CA LEU A 835 23.25 19.37 17.83
C LEU A 835 23.82 19.75 19.20
N GLU A 836 23.03 19.66 20.27
CA GLU A 836 23.52 19.84 21.65
C GLU A 836 24.51 18.73 22.02
N ARG A 837 24.16 17.47 21.76
CA ARG A 837 25.03 16.30 22.02
C ARG A 837 26.40 16.40 21.36
N THR A 838 26.43 16.91 20.13
CA THR A 838 27.67 17.12 19.36
C THR A 838 28.55 18.21 19.99
N LYS A 839 27.96 19.29 20.52
CA LYS A 839 28.69 20.34 21.26
C LYS A 839 29.24 19.82 22.59
N ASP A 840 28.45 19.04 23.32
CA ASP A 840 28.87 18.40 24.59
C ASP A 840 30.12 17.53 24.40
N ARG A 841 30.15 16.70 23.35
CA ARG A 841 31.30 15.86 23.00
C ARG A 841 32.52 16.68 22.59
N ALA A 842 32.33 17.70 21.74
CA ALA A 842 33.41 18.60 21.34
C ALA A 842 34.01 19.40 22.52
N ALA A 843 33.21 19.63 23.57
CA ALA A 843 33.64 20.23 24.84
C ALA A 843 34.21 19.20 25.86
N GLY A 844 34.44 17.94 25.45
CA GLY A 844 35.03 16.90 26.29
C GLY A 844 34.12 16.34 27.39
N LYS A 845 32.81 16.64 27.40
CA LYS A 845 31.89 16.17 28.44
C LYS A 845 31.52 14.69 28.25
N PHE A 846 32.33 13.80 28.82
CA PHE A 846 32.05 12.36 28.83
C PHE A 846 30.93 12.00 29.83
N ARG A 847 29.98 11.14 29.43
CA ARG A 847 28.89 10.66 30.31
C ARG A 847 29.17 9.21 30.78
N PRO A 848 28.87 8.82 32.04
CA PRO A 848 29.26 7.51 32.59
C PRO A 848 28.64 6.31 31.85
N LEU A 849 27.41 6.46 31.36
CA LEU A 849 26.72 5.51 30.49
C LEU A 849 26.49 6.21 29.13
N PRO A 850 27.16 5.77 28.04
CA PRO A 850 26.96 6.35 26.72
C PRO A 850 25.66 5.82 26.09
N ASP A 851 24.79 6.74 25.68
CA ASP A 851 23.56 6.42 24.95
C ASP A 851 23.81 6.12 23.47
N LEU A 852 22.75 5.73 22.76
CA LEU A 852 22.82 5.37 21.35
C LEU A 852 23.32 6.52 20.45
N ILE A 853 23.05 7.79 20.78
CA ILE A 853 23.58 8.95 20.05
C ILE A 853 25.08 9.14 20.34
N ASP A 854 25.50 9.08 21.61
CA ASP A 854 26.93 9.11 21.98
C ASP A 854 27.72 8.01 21.23
N LEU A 855 27.13 6.82 21.10
CA LEU A 855 27.74 5.68 20.43
C LEU A 855 27.76 5.82 18.90
N ILE A 856 26.78 6.47 18.29
CA ILE A 856 26.77 6.79 16.85
C ILE A 856 27.79 7.89 16.53
N LEU A 857 27.90 8.92 17.38
CA LEU A 857 28.88 9.99 17.21
C LEU A 857 30.31 9.46 17.39
N ALA A 858 30.57 8.66 18.43
CA ALA A 858 31.87 8.03 18.66
C ALA A 858 32.33 7.09 17.52
N GLU A 859 31.41 6.39 16.86
CA GLU A 859 31.76 5.53 15.72
C GLU A 859 31.89 6.33 14.41
N ASN A 860 31.28 7.51 14.32
CA ASN A 860 31.49 8.46 13.22
C ASN A 860 32.85 9.17 13.32
N GLU A 861 33.28 9.52 14.54
CA GLU A 861 34.59 10.10 14.84
C GLU A 861 35.73 9.18 14.35
N LYS A 862 35.72 7.90 14.75
CA LYS A 862 36.70 6.89 14.27
C LYS A 862 36.77 6.72 12.76
N ARG A 863 35.66 6.93 12.05
CA ARG A 863 35.65 6.83 10.58
C ARG A 863 36.47 7.96 9.96
N VAL A 864 36.46 9.16 10.55
CA VAL A 864 37.34 10.27 10.15
C VAL A 864 38.81 9.94 10.49
N GLU A 865 39.08 9.36 11.67
CA GLU A 865 40.43 8.90 12.05
C GLU A 865 41.00 7.87 11.06
N ASN A 866 40.16 6.96 10.57
CA ASN A 866 40.50 5.96 9.53
C ASN A 866 40.54 6.53 8.09
N GLY A 867 40.37 7.85 7.91
CA GLY A 867 40.42 8.50 6.59
C GLY A 867 39.14 8.40 5.76
N GLU A 868 38.03 7.92 6.32
CA GLU A 868 36.72 7.94 5.66
C GLU A 868 36.00 9.29 5.82
N LYS A 869 34.96 9.53 5.01
CA LYS A 869 34.13 10.74 5.11
C LYS A 869 33.14 10.63 6.29
N PRO A 870 32.96 11.71 7.09
CA PRO A 870 31.98 11.74 8.17
C PRO A 870 30.54 11.65 7.64
N LEU A 871 29.65 11.06 8.44
CA LEU A 871 28.20 11.11 8.20
C LEU A 871 27.67 12.53 8.37
N HIS A 872 26.81 12.93 7.43
CA HIS A 872 26.09 14.21 7.47
C HIS A 872 25.06 14.23 8.62
N HIS A 873 24.89 15.39 9.30
CA HIS A 873 23.96 15.59 10.43
C HIS A 873 22.58 14.92 10.25
N ASP A 874 21.86 15.25 9.17
CA ASP A 874 20.54 14.68 8.85
C ASP A 874 20.50 13.14 8.80
N ILE A 875 21.62 12.47 8.50
CA ILE A 875 21.74 11.01 8.55
C ILE A 875 21.72 10.56 10.02
N VAL A 876 22.45 11.24 10.91
CA VAL A 876 22.43 10.98 12.35
C VAL A 876 21.03 11.18 12.91
N VAL A 877 20.37 12.30 12.56
CA VAL A 877 18.97 12.58 12.96
C VAL A 877 18.01 11.50 12.44
N SER A 878 18.10 11.15 11.14
CA SER A 878 17.24 10.11 10.56
C SER A 878 17.51 8.71 11.12
N ASN A 879 18.70 8.43 11.65
CA ASN A 879 19.00 7.16 12.32
C ASN A 879 18.53 7.15 13.78
N ALA A 880 18.66 8.24 14.52
CA ALA A 880 18.10 8.35 15.86
C ALA A 880 16.56 8.25 15.83
N TRP A 881 15.90 8.95 14.89
CA TRP A 881 14.44 8.90 14.72
C TRP A 881 13.97 7.49 14.36
N ALA A 882 14.73 6.81 13.49
CA ALA A 882 14.50 5.43 13.12
C ALA A 882 14.55 4.45 14.31
N LEU A 883 15.56 4.58 15.17
CA LEU A 883 15.78 3.69 16.30
C LEU A 883 14.74 3.94 17.40
N PHE A 884 14.41 5.21 17.65
CA PHE A 884 13.34 5.63 18.54
C PHE A 884 11.95 5.09 18.12
N PHE A 885 11.54 5.35 16.86
CA PHE A 885 10.24 4.89 16.35
C PHE A 885 10.13 3.35 16.31
N ALA A 886 11.25 2.66 16.04
CA ALA A 886 11.29 1.21 16.08
C ALA A 886 11.01 0.68 17.50
N GLY A 887 11.84 1.02 18.50
CA GLY A 887 11.70 0.47 19.86
C GLY A 887 10.33 0.73 20.48
N TYR A 888 9.86 1.99 20.44
CA TYR A 888 8.58 2.40 21.02
C TYR A 888 7.41 1.55 20.55
N GLU A 889 7.15 1.53 19.24
CA GLU A 889 5.90 1.00 18.68
C GLU A 889 6.00 -0.47 18.24
N THR A 890 7.20 -1.07 18.25
CA THR A 890 7.33 -2.52 18.14
C THR A 890 7.15 -3.22 19.50
N THR A 891 8.03 -2.97 20.47
CA THR A 891 8.07 -3.81 21.68
C THR A 891 6.81 -3.64 22.55
N SER A 892 6.21 -2.45 22.57
CA SER A 892 4.93 -2.21 23.26
C SER A 892 3.81 -3.12 22.76
N THR A 893 3.81 -3.36 21.46
CA THR A 893 2.79 -4.19 20.83
C THR A 893 3.15 -5.66 20.96
N ALA A 894 4.42 -6.01 20.98
CA ALA A 894 4.84 -7.36 21.32
C ALA A 894 4.29 -7.80 22.68
N LEU A 895 4.56 -7.00 23.70
CA LEU A 895 4.17 -7.26 25.09
C LEU A 895 2.65 -7.33 25.28
N ALA A 896 1.89 -6.42 24.64
CA ALA A 896 0.43 -6.46 24.71
C ALA A 896 -0.18 -7.76 24.19
N PHE A 897 0.52 -8.46 23.30
CA PHE A 897 0.07 -9.72 22.75
C PHE A 897 0.69 -10.94 23.43
N ALA A 898 1.80 -10.76 24.16
CA ALA A 898 2.23 -11.71 25.19
C ALA A 898 1.13 -11.88 26.22
N SER A 899 0.70 -10.77 26.81
CA SER A 899 -0.27 -10.78 27.90
C SER A 899 -1.68 -11.15 27.43
N TYR A 900 -2.02 -10.90 26.16
CA TYR A 900 -3.26 -11.42 25.55
C TYR A 900 -3.23 -12.94 25.35
N LEU A 901 -2.08 -13.52 25.02
CA LEU A 901 -1.92 -14.96 24.88
C LEU A 901 -1.84 -15.64 26.25
N LEU A 902 -0.99 -15.18 27.17
CA LEU A 902 -0.90 -15.70 28.53
C LEU A 902 -2.27 -15.66 29.24
N ALA A 903 -3.05 -14.57 29.09
CA ALA A 903 -4.41 -14.48 29.62
C ALA A 903 -5.47 -15.37 28.91
N LYS A 904 -5.09 -16.05 27.84
CA LYS A 904 -5.86 -17.13 27.18
C LYS A 904 -5.24 -18.51 27.39
N HIS A 905 -4.00 -18.56 27.88
CA HIS A 905 -3.21 -19.77 28.14
C HIS A 905 -2.73 -19.81 29.59
N PRO A 906 -3.63 -20.07 30.56
CA PRO A 906 -3.26 -20.18 31.97
C PRO A 906 -2.19 -21.23 32.21
N GLU A 907 -2.17 -22.30 31.41
CA GLU A 907 -1.10 -23.31 31.49
C GLU A 907 0.27 -22.74 31.12
N VAL A 908 0.38 -21.99 30.02
CA VAL A 908 1.65 -21.34 29.62
C VAL A 908 2.02 -20.20 30.58
N GLN A 909 1.03 -19.47 31.12
CA GLN A 909 1.28 -18.48 32.18
C GLN A 909 1.88 -19.14 33.43
N GLN A 910 1.34 -20.29 33.85
CA GLN A 910 1.82 -21.01 35.03
C GLN A 910 3.25 -21.53 34.84
N THR A 911 3.55 -22.20 33.72
CA THR A 911 4.90 -22.71 33.47
C THR A 911 5.93 -21.59 33.28
N LEU A 912 5.53 -20.45 32.70
CA LEU A 912 6.38 -19.25 32.64
C LEU A 912 6.63 -18.66 34.03
N TYR A 913 5.59 -18.56 34.87
CA TYR A 913 5.69 -18.08 36.24
C TYR A 913 6.68 -18.96 37.04
N GLU A 914 6.53 -20.29 36.96
CA GLU A 914 7.40 -21.26 37.63
C GLU A 914 8.88 -21.16 37.21
N GLU A 915 9.18 -20.97 35.93
CA GLU A 915 10.57 -20.74 35.47
C GLU A 915 11.15 -19.43 36.04
N ILE A 916 10.35 -18.35 36.06
CA ILE A 916 10.82 -17.04 36.54
C ILE A 916 11.05 -17.08 38.05
N THR A 917 10.10 -17.59 38.83
CA THR A 917 10.19 -17.62 40.31
C THR A 917 11.21 -18.63 40.83
N SER A 918 11.51 -19.69 40.07
CA SER A 918 12.64 -20.59 40.40
C SER A 918 14.01 -20.02 40.04
N THR A 919 14.07 -18.90 39.31
CA THR A 919 15.32 -18.23 38.89
C THR A 919 15.59 -16.90 39.60
N PHE A 920 14.53 -16.21 40.05
CA PHE A 920 14.59 -14.90 40.71
C PHE A 920 13.64 -14.84 41.92
N GLU A 921 14.18 -14.54 43.10
CA GLU A 921 13.37 -14.30 44.31
C GLU A 921 12.51 -13.03 44.19
N ASP A 922 11.37 -12.93 44.89
CA ASP A 922 10.39 -11.83 44.74
C ASP A 922 10.94 -10.40 44.89
N ASN A 923 12.02 -10.22 45.63
CA ASN A 923 12.68 -8.92 45.86
C ASN A 923 13.99 -8.76 45.08
N GLU A 924 14.39 -9.75 44.28
CA GLU A 924 15.57 -9.65 43.43
C GLU A 924 15.28 -8.82 42.17
N SER A 925 16.28 -8.14 41.62
CA SER A 925 16.18 -7.46 40.33
C SER A 925 16.58 -8.41 39.19
N ILE A 926 15.79 -8.41 38.12
CA ILE A 926 16.04 -9.25 36.94
C ILE A 926 17.30 -8.77 36.24
N ASP A 927 18.33 -9.63 36.15
CA ASP A 927 19.62 -9.33 35.50
C ASP A 927 19.73 -9.89 34.07
N TYR A 928 20.57 -9.23 33.25
CA TYR A 928 20.80 -9.59 31.84
C TYR A 928 21.27 -11.03 31.63
N GLU A 929 22.14 -11.55 32.50
CA GLU A 929 22.78 -12.86 32.29
C GLU A 929 21.86 -14.02 32.63
N ARG A 930 20.96 -13.90 33.62
CA ARG A 930 19.91 -14.92 33.85
C ARG A 930 18.75 -14.75 32.87
N VAL A 931 18.16 -13.57 32.74
CA VAL A 931 16.91 -13.38 31.97
C VAL A 931 17.07 -13.75 30.49
N MET A 932 18.25 -13.50 29.90
CA MET A 932 18.50 -13.86 28.51
C MET A 932 18.65 -15.38 28.31
N LYS A 933 19.06 -16.14 29.33
CA LYS A 933 19.28 -17.60 29.28
C LYS A 933 18.02 -18.42 29.59
N LEU A 934 17.01 -17.83 30.23
CA LEU A 934 15.74 -18.49 30.55
C LEU A 934 15.12 -19.14 29.30
N PRO A 935 15.05 -20.49 29.22
CA PRO A 935 14.65 -21.17 28.00
C PRO A 935 13.14 -21.07 27.74
N TYR A 936 12.28 -21.21 28.75
CA TYR A 936 10.83 -21.07 28.60
C TYR A 936 10.41 -19.62 28.34
N LEU A 937 11.09 -18.63 28.93
CA LEU A 937 10.88 -17.21 28.60
C LEU A 937 11.47 -16.85 27.22
N HIS A 938 12.60 -17.43 26.80
CA HIS A 938 13.07 -17.30 25.41
C HIS A 938 12.10 -17.95 24.43
N ALA A 939 11.43 -19.01 24.87
CA ALA A 939 10.43 -19.71 24.10
C ALA A 939 9.10 -18.93 24.07
N VAL A 940 8.59 -18.40 25.18
CA VAL A 940 7.45 -17.45 25.25
C VAL A 940 7.74 -16.19 24.46
N PHE A 941 8.96 -15.65 24.53
CA PHE A 941 9.43 -14.60 23.65
C PHE A 941 9.29 -15.10 22.23
N SER A 942 9.98 -16.15 21.84
CA SER A 942 10.02 -16.61 20.45
C SER A 942 8.69 -17.10 19.89
N GLU A 943 7.74 -17.42 20.75
CA GLU A 943 6.42 -17.96 20.47
C GLU A 943 5.30 -16.93 20.54
N THR A 944 5.18 -16.09 21.59
CA THR A 944 4.10 -15.07 21.72
C THR A 944 4.03 -14.26 20.46
N LEU A 945 5.24 -13.76 20.23
CA LEU A 945 5.68 -13.00 19.17
C LEU A 945 5.34 -13.85 17.92
N ARG A 946 5.61 -15.15 17.85
CA ARG A 946 5.32 -15.94 16.65
C ARG A 946 3.84 -16.28 16.50
N VAL A 947 2.98 -16.20 17.49
CA VAL A 947 1.55 -16.02 17.19
C VAL A 947 1.33 -14.64 16.56
N TYR A 948 2.14 -13.61 16.82
CA TYR A 948 1.80 -12.21 16.55
C TYR A 948 3.06 -11.28 16.23
N PRO A 949 3.23 -10.54 15.05
CA PRO A 949 4.45 -9.72 14.52
C PRO A 949 4.84 -8.08 14.41
N PRO A 950 5.00 -6.97 15.28
CA PRO A 950 4.73 -5.52 14.97
C PRO A 950 5.55 -4.73 13.93
N VAL A 951 6.32 -5.39 13.07
CA VAL A 951 6.55 -4.85 11.73
C VAL A 951 6.00 -5.77 10.65
N ILE A 952 4.91 -5.27 10.04
CA ILE A 952 4.14 -5.90 8.99
C ILE A 952 4.79 -5.78 7.61
N THR A 953 5.64 -4.81 7.48
CA THR A 953 5.70 -4.06 6.23
C THR A 953 6.94 -3.19 6.30
N PHE A 954 8.00 -3.69 6.95
CA PHE A 954 9.24 -2.97 7.14
C PHE A 954 10.60 -3.60 6.74
N THR A 955 10.78 -4.91 6.54
CA THR A 955 12.05 -5.58 6.22
C THR A 955 12.30 -5.70 4.70
N GLY A 956 12.28 -4.65 3.85
CA GLY A 956 12.47 -4.73 2.37
C GLY A 956 13.32 -3.66 1.65
N ARG A 957 14.07 -4.11 0.64
CA ARG A 957 15.16 -3.60 -0.20
C ARG A 957 14.79 -3.40 -1.68
N ARG A 958 15.76 -3.36 -2.62
CA ARG A 958 15.57 -3.02 -4.03
C ARG A 958 16.85 -3.25 -4.86
N CYS A 959 16.80 -3.79 -6.07
CA CYS A 959 18.02 -3.98 -6.88
C CYS A 959 18.53 -2.70 -7.54
N ILE A 960 19.73 -2.87 -8.10
CA ILE A 960 20.49 -1.92 -8.89
C ILE A 960 21.13 -2.51 -10.19
N LYS A 961 21.12 -3.82 -10.51
CA LYS A 961 21.83 -4.40 -11.71
C LYS A 961 21.34 -5.77 -12.24
N GLU A 962 20.78 -5.85 -13.48
CA GLU A 962 20.02 -6.95 -14.21
C GLU A 962 20.61 -8.41 -14.29
N THR A 963 19.95 -9.49 -13.76
CA THR A 963 20.37 -10.95 -13.79
C THR A 963 19.20 -11.96 -13.39
N ILE A 964 19.34 -13.28 -13.07
CA ILE A 964 18.36 -14.45 -13.21
C ILE A 964 17.93 -15.39 -11.97
N ILE A 965 17.60 -14.88 -10.77
CA ILE A 965 17.07 -15.45 -9.44
C ILE A 965 16.60 -16.91 -9.03
N GLY A 966 17.43 -17.92 -8.81
CA GLY A 966 16.93 -19.28 -8.44
C GLY A 966 16.47 -20.07 -9.65
N GLY A 967 17.11 -19.80 -10.80
CA GLY A 967 16.82 -20.38 -12.12
C GLY A 967 16.58 -19.37 -13.26
N ASN A 968 15.32 -19.16 -13.73
CA ASN A 968 14.94 -18.44 -14.97
C ASN A 968 14.40 -17.01 -15.09
N ILE A 969 13.58 -16.45 -14.21
CA ILE A 969 13.05 -15.12 -14.52
C ILE A 969 14.26 -14.16 -14.44
N ARG A 970 14.76 -13.61 -15.57
CA ARG A 970 15.78 -12.53 -15.56
C ARG A 970 15.07 -11.22 -15.28
N VAL A 971 15.78 -10.41 -14.53
CA VAL A 971 15.18 -9.59 -13.52
C VAL A 971 15.48 -8.14 -13.78
N PRO A 972 14.43 -7.32 -13.88
CA PRO A 972 14.82 -5.62 -14.67
C PRO A 972 15.39 -4.77 -13.49
N VAL A 973 15.59 -3.44 -13.52
CA VAL A 973 16.10 -2.71 -12.31
C VAL A 973 15.03 -1.87 -11.59
N GLY A 974 15.02 -1.92 -10.24
CA GLY A 974 14.55 -0.86 -9.34
C GLY A 974 13.51 -1.22 -8.26
N VAL A 975 13.42 -2.45 -7.74
CA VAL A 975 12.09 -3.08 -7.67
C VAL A 975 11.66 -4.07 -6.52
N SER A 976 12.46 -4.51 -5.52
CA SER A 976 12.05 -4.89 -4.11
C SER A 976 11.22 -6.17 -3.74
N VAL A 977 11.73 -7.11 -2.89
CA VAL A 977 11.23 -8.48 -2.38
C VAL A 977 10.31 -8.40 -1.11
N VAL A 978 9.61 -9.47 -0.68
CA VAL A 978 8.91 -9.51 0.63
C VAL A 978 8.79 -10.86 1.45
N ALA A 979 9.22 -10.90 2.72
CA ALA A 979 9.26 -11.93 3.81
C ALA A 979 8.33 -11.33 4.80
N PRO A 980 7.12 -11.14 4.34
CA PRO A 980 6.14 -10.26 4.86
C PRO A 980 5.65 -10.92 6.11
N VAL A 981 6.48 -10.69 7.13
CA VAL A 981 6.95 -11.64 8.10
C VAL A 981 5.82 -12.58 8.26
N HIS A 982 4.66 -12.14 8.74
CA HIS A 982 3.47 -12.97 8.83
C HIS A 982 3.36 -14.11 7.81
N ALA A 983 2.92 -14.02 6.57
CA ALA A 983 2.86 -15.26 5.76
C ALA A 983 4.18 -16.06 5.48
N VAL A 984 5.28 -15.65 6.11
CA VAL A 984 6.47 -16.45 6.31
C VAL A 984 6.53 -17.14 7.66
N MET A 985 5.85 -16.76 8.75
CA MET A 985 5.92 -17.55 9.99
C MET A 985 4.65 -18.00 10.84
N TRP A 986 3.65 -18.78 10.29
CA TRP A 986 2.48 -19.60 10.88
C TRP A 986 1.83 -20.84 10.03
N ASN A 987 2.46 -21.90 9.41
CA ASN A 987 2.20 -22.79 8.17
C ASN A 987 2.32 -24.21 8.52
N GLU A 988 1.86 -25.08 7.60
CA GLU A 988 1.73 -26.52 7.44
C GLU A 988 2.95 -27.39 6.87
N ASN A 989 3.91 -26.98 6.02
CA ASN A 989 5.13 -27.74 5.54
C ASN A 989 6.52 -28.01 6.29
N THR A 990 6.75 -27.87 7.61
CA THR A 990 8.06 -27.69 8.31
C THR A 990 8.13 -27.42 9.82
N TYR A 991 7.04 -27.14 10.50
CA TYR A 991 6.95 -26.42 11.78
C TYR A 991 5.49 -26.56 12.17
N GLU A 992 5.11 -27.83 12.46
CA GLU A 992 3.79 -28.46 12.64
C GLU A 992 2.69 -27.51 13.13
N ARG A 993 1.39 -27.76 12.98
CA ARG A 993 0.40 -27.21 13.93
C ARG A 993 0.64 -25.77 14.53
N PRO A 994 0.94 -24.67 13.79
CA PRO A 994 1.42 -23.46 14.45
C PRO A 994 0.39 -22.38 14.79
N ARG A 995 -0.93 -22.65 14.89
CA ARG A 995 -1.84 -21.48 15.01
C ARG A 995 -1.64 -20.63 16.24
N GLU A 996 -1.09 -21.29 17.21
CA GLU A 996 -1.59 -21.20 18.55
C GLU A 996 -0.43 -20.85 19.48
N PHE A 997 -0.56 -20.98 20.79
CA PHE A 997 0.49 -20.54 21.71
C PHE A 997 1.03 -21.65 22.62
N ILE A 998 2.30 -21.99 22.43
CA ILE A 998 3.12 -22.89 23.26
C ILE A 998 4.61 -22.56 23.07
N PRO A 999 5.33 -22.24 24.14
CA PRO A 999 6.77 -22.03 24.10
C PRO A 999 7.57 -23.28 23.67
N GLU A 1000 7.20 -24.45 24.17
CA GLU A 1000 7.94 -25.73 24.29
C GLU A 1000 8.81 -26.09 23.08
N ARG A 1001 8.28 -25.80 21.91
CA ARG A 1001 8.90 -25.74 20.59
C ARG A 1001 10.34 -25.22 20.54
N PHE A 1002 10.59 -24.11 21.23
CA PHE A 1002 11.84 -23.36 21.19
C PHE A 1002 12.84 -23.85 22.25
N LEU A 1003 12.48 -24.90 22.98
CA LEU A 1003 13.34 -25.61 23.92
C LEU A 1003 14.23 -26.62 23.18
N GLY A 1004 15.26 -27.10 23.88
CA GLY A 1004 16.13 -28.17 23.37
C GLY A 1004 16.92 -27.81 22.11
N ASP A 1005 17.27 -28.83 21.34
CA ASP A 1005 18.24 -28.71 20.24
C ASP A 1005 17.67 -28.06 18.97
N ASN A 1006 16.34 -28.00 18.87
CA ASN A 1006 15.65 -27.38 17.74
C ASN A 1006 15.74 -25.85 17.77
N ASN A 1007 16.25 -25.27 18.87
CA ASN A 1007 16.72 -23.90 18.95
C ASN A 1007 17.79 -23.56 17.86
N LYS A 1008 18.38 -24.54 17.15
CA LYS A 1008 19.18 -24.27 15.92
C LYS A 1008 18.38 -23.75 14.73
N ALA A 1009 17.07 -23.90 14.78
CA ALA A 1009 16.16 -23.17 13.92
C ALA A 1009 16.36 -21.65 14.11
N VAL A 1010 16.93 -21.16 15.21
CA VAL A 1010 16.60 -19.82 15.69
C VAL A 1010 17.35 -18.65 15.01
N TRP A 1011 18.39 -18.87 14.20
CA TRP A 1011 19.06 -17.79 13.41
C TRP A 1011 19.67 -18.22 12.07
N SER A 1012 19.03 -19.11 11.33
CA SER A 1012 19.08 -18.97 9.85
C SER A 1012 17.95 -17.95 9.47
N ALA A 1013 16.91 -18.19 8.68
CA ALA A 1013 15.54 -17.52 8.74
C ALA A 1013 13.97 -18.19 8.99
N THR A 1014 13.29 -19.21 9.77
CA THR A 1014 13.27 -20.25 11.04
C THR A 1014 13.35 -20.05 12.69
N HIS A 1015 13.75 -18.98 13.46
CA HIS A 1015 13.19 -18.12 14.58
C HIS A 1015 13.71 -16.70 14.34
N LEU A 1016 12.99 -15.60 14.55
CA LEU A 1016 13.46 -14.20 14.50
C LEU A 1016 12.48 -13.32 13.71
N PRO A 1017 11.59 -12.61 14.39
CA PRO A 1017 11.01 -11.29 14.13
C PRO A 1017 11.61 -10.31 13.13
N PHE A 1018 12.93 -10.37 12.99
CA PHE A 1018 13.76 -9.18 12.86
C PHE A 1018 14.30 -8.95 11.44
N GLY A 1019 14.11 -9.90 10.51
CA GLY A 1019 15.02 -10.03 9.38
C GLY A 1019 16.38 -10.58 9.82
N ILE A 1020 17.19 -11.14 8.93
CA ILE A 1020 18.40 -11.90 9.28
C ILE A 1020 19.51 -11.77 8.27
N GLY A 1021 20.72 -11.59 8.79
CA GLY A 1021 21.92 -11.17 8.08
C GLY A 1021 22.12 -9.66 8.11
N PRO A 1022 23.16 -9.08 7.47
CA PRO A 1022 23.62 -7.77 7.96
C PRO A 1022 22.96 -6.51 7.31
N ARG A 1023 21.64 -6.41 7.37
CA ARG A 1023 20.87 -5.23 7.87
C ARG A 1023 19.68 -5.58 8.76
N ASN A 1024 19.69 -6.78 9.36
CA ASN A 1024 18.62 -7.27 10.22
C ASN A 1024 18.32 -6.28 11.33
N CYS A 1025 17.14 -6.39 11.96
CA CYS A 1025 16.75 -5.44 12.99
C CYS A 1025 17.91 -5.30 13.96
N VAL A 1026 18.55 -4.15 13.89
CA VAL A 1026 19.90 -4.00 14.42
C VAL A 1026 19.86 -4.00 15.95
N GLY A 1027 18.69 -3.58 16.49
CA GLY A 1027 18.26 -3.78 17.86
C GLY A 1027 17.47 -5.06 18.13
N ALA A 1028 17.60 -6.14 17.36
CA ALA A 1028 16.96 -7.44 17.65
C ALA A 1028 17.26 -7.90 19.09
N ARG A 1029 18.54 -7.81 19.47
CA ARG A 1029 19.02 -8.13 20.83
C ARG A 1029 18.52 -7.16 21.90
N PHE A 1030 18.23 -5.91 21.52
CA PHE A 1030 17.63 -4.92 22.42
C PHE A 1030 16.15 -5.24 22.64
N ALA A 1031 15.40 -5.51 21.57
CA ALA A 1031 13.98 -5.87 21.65
C ALA A 1031 13.75 -7.22 22.36
N GLU A 1032 14.66 -8.19 22.22
CA GLU A 1032 14.64 -9.42 23.03
C GLU A 1032 14.86 -9.12 24.51
N MET A 1033 15.91 -8.36 24.84
CA MET A 1033 16.23 -7.95 26.20
C MET A 1033 15.10 -7.13 26.85
N GLU A 1034 14.50 -6.20 26.10
CA GLU A 1034 13.38 -5.34 26.51
C GLU A 1034 12.12 -6.18 26.76
N PHE A 1035 11.70 -7.00 25.79
CA PHE A 1035 10.52 -7.87 25.94
C PHE A 1035 10.70 -8.85 27.10
N LYS A 1036 11.81 -9.58 27.15
CA LYS A 1036 12.05 -10.60 28.18
C LYS A 1036 12.00 -10.00 29.58
N THR A 1037 12.68 -8.88 29.79
CA THR A 1037 12.72 -8.25 31.12
C THR A 1037 11.36 -7.70 31.54
N VAL A 1038 10.63 -7.02 30.64
CA VAL A 1038 9.29 -6.49 30.96
C VAL A 1038 8.27 -7.61 31.19
N LEU A 1039 8.28 -8.66 30.36
CA LEU A 1039 7.32 -9.76 30.52
C LEU A 1039 7.60 -10.60 31.76
N ALA A 1040 8.87 -10.87 32.06
CA ALA A 1040 9.24 -11.61 33.26
C ALA A 1040 8.87 -10.84 34.54
N GLU A 1041 9.08 -9.53 34.56
CA GLU A 1041 8.69 -8.69 35.70
C GLU A 1041 7.17 -8.66 35.89
N VAL A 1042 6.39 -8.52 34.81
CA VAL A 1042 4.92 -8.54 34.90
C VAL A 1042 4.41 -9.92 35.34
N THR A 1043 4.97 -11.02 34.80
CA THR A 1043 4.53 -12.38 35.16
C THR A 1043 4.85 -12.69 36.62
N ARG A 1044 6.07 -12.37 37.10
CA ARG A 1044 6.48 -12.59 38.49
C ARG A 1044 5.60 -11.85 39.50
N ARG A 1045 5.21 -10.60 39.19
CA ARG A 1045 4.51 -9.71 40.15
C ARG A 1045 2.97 -9.80 40.10
N PHE A 1046 2.39 -10.51 39.12
CA PHE A 1046 0.95 -10.62 38.92
C PHE A 1046 0.54 -12.06 38.60
N GLU A 1047 0.11 -12.78 39.65
CA GLU A 1047 -0.20 -14.22 39.69
C GLU A 1047 -1.09 -14.72 38.53
N GLU A 1048 -2.14 -13.97 38.15
CA GLU A 1048 -3.14 -14.44 37.18
C GLU A 1048 -3.62 -13.32 36.24
N LEU A 1049 -3.49 -13.49 34.92
CA LEU A 1049 -4.00 -12.54 33.92
C LEU A 1049 -5.33 -13.04 33.35
N LYS A 1050 -6.39 -12.22 33.42
CA LYS A 1050 -7.76 -12.62 33.01
C LYS A 1050 -8.34 -11.71 31.95
N THR A 1051 -8.89 -12.29 30.87
CA THR A 1051 -9.70 -11.56 29.88
C THR A 1051 -11.13 -11.39 30.37
N ILE A 1052 -11.65 -10.15 30.39
CA ILE A 1052 -12.89 -9.81 31.14
C ILE A 1052 -14.10 -9.54 30.23
N THR A 1053 -13.88 -9.43 28.91
CA THR A 1053 -14.94 -9.40 27.88
C THR A 1053 -14.45 -10.05 26.60
N ALA A 1054 -15.32 -10.77 25.87
CA ALA A 1054 -15.01 -11.33 24.55
C ALA A 1054 -14.96 -10.27 23.41
N ASN A 1055 -15.12 -8.98 23.73
CA ASN A 1055 -14.65 -7.91 22.86
C ASN A 1055 -13.11 -7.95 22.87
N VAL A 1056 -12.54 -8.44 21.77
CA VAL A 1056 -11.08 -8.47 21.50
C VAL A 1056 -10.44 -7.16 21.95
N LEU A 1057 -9.32 -7.26 22.67
CA LEU A 1057 -8.51 -6.15 23.21
C LEU A 1057 -8.51 -4.98 22.21
N HIS A 1058 -9.35 -3.98 22.51
CA HIS A 1058 -9.82 -3.02 21.51
C HIS A 1058 -8.73 -1.99 21.21
N GLY A 1059 -7.78 -2.35 20.34
CA GLY A 1059 -6.97 -1.36 19.60
C GLY A 1059 -7.89 -0.25 19.08
N PRO A 1060 -7.58 1.01 19.37
CA PRO A 1060 -8.43 1.88 20.21
C PRO A 1060 -9.89 2.00 19.76
N LYS A 1061 -10.73 1.04 20.21
CA LYS A 1061 -12.19 0.91 19.96
C LYS A 1061 -12.63 0.94 18.49
N ASP A 1062 -11.68 0.87 17.58
CA ASP A 1062 -11.79 1.36 16.22
C ASP A 1062 -10.55 0.79 15.51
N GLY A 1063 -10.75 -0.11 14.54
CA GLY A 1063 -9.69 -0.93 13.92
C GLY A 1063 -8.79 -0.14 12.95
N GLN A 1064 -8.48 1.11 13.28
CA GLN A 1064 -8.46 2.26 12.38
C GLN A 1064 -7.48 2.27 11.22
N LEU A 1065 -6.37 1.52 11.29
CA LEU A 1065 -5.55 1.36 10.09
C LEU A 1065 -6.33 0.61 9.00
N PHE A 1066 -7.45 -0.03 9.37
CA PHE A 1066 -8.15 -1.03 8.58
C PHE A 1066 -9.67 -1.25 8.80
N ALA A 1067 -10.33 -0.45 9.64
CA ALA A 1067 -11.78 -0.36 9.66
C ALA A 1067 -12.32 0.33 8.39
N ILE A 1068 -12.33 -0.38 7.25
CA ILE A 1068 -12.52 0.25 5.93
C ILE A 1068 -13.62 -0.43 5.09
N VAL A 1069 -13.82 -1.73 5.26
CA VAL A 1069 -14.55 -2.54 4.26
C VAL A 1069 -16.05 -2.68 4.53
N LEU A 1070 -16.50 -2.46 5.77
CA LEU A 1070 -17.87 -2.80 6.19
C LEU A 1070 -18.80 -1.59 6.42
N GLU A 1071 -18.31 -0.48 6.97
CA GLU A 1071 -19.16 0.70 7.27
C GLU A 1071 -19.58 1.48 6.03
N LEU A 1072 -18.70 1.59 5.03
CA LEU A 1072 -18.99 2.26 3.76
C LEU A 1072 -20.02 1.51 2.87
N GLY A 1073 -20.37 0.27 3.22
CA GLY A 1073 -21.33 -0.54 2.45
C GLY A 1073 -22.79 -0.34 2.86
N LEU A 1074 -23.08 -0.28 4.16
CA LEU A 1074 -24.45 -0.32 4.67
C LEU A 1074 -25.10 1.06 4.82
N VAL A 1075 -24.36 2.07 5.29
CA VAL A 1075 -24.93 3.40 5.56
C VAL A 1075 -25.37 4.09 4.26
N ILE A 1076 -24.54 4.02 3.22
CA ILE A 1076 -24.77 4.73 1.95
C ILE A 1076 -26.00 4.18 1.18
N ILE A 1077 -26.31 2.89 1.31
CA ILE A 1077 -27.47 2.29 0.61
C ILE A 1077 -28.79 2.77 1.22
N HIS A 1078 -28.85 2.97 2.53
CA HIS A 1078 -30.07 3.38 3.23
C HIS A 1078 -30.50 4.81 2.84
N ASP A 1079 -29.55 5.75 2.81
CA ASP A 1079 -29.84 7.16 2.52
C ASP A 1079 -30.03 7.44 1.02
N ILE A 1080 -29.40 6.66 0.14
CA ILE A 1080 -29.67 6.71 -1.31
C ILE A 1080 -31.09 6.18 -1.62
N ALA A 1081 -31.57 5.15 -0.91
CA ALA A 1081 -32.93 4.65 -1.09
C ALA A 1081 -33.99 5.68 -0.66
N LEU A 1082 -33.81 6.35 0.49
CA LEU A 1082 -34.75 7.36 1.00
C LEU A 1082 -34.72 8.70 0.23
N SER A 1083 -33.61 9.04 -0.42
CA SER A 1083 -33.51 10.27 -1.23
C SER A 1083 -34.18 10.16 -2.61
N ALA A 1084 -34.55 8.96 -3.06
CA ALA A 1084 -35.23 8.72 -4.34
C ALA A 1084 -36.64 9.35 -4.45
N HIS A 1085 -37.26 9.77 -3.34
CA HIS A 1085 -38.52 10.53 -3.35
C HIS A 1085 -38.36 12.04 -3.07
N SER A 1086 -37.19 12.49 -2.64
CA SER A 1086 -36.93 13.92 -2.37
C SER A 1086 -36.09 14.61 -3.46
N SER A 1087 -35.46 13.87 -4.37
CA SER A 1087 -34.69 14.40 -5.51
C SER A 1087 -35.49 15.37 -6.39
N ALA A 1088 -36.77 15.07 -6.70
CA ALA A 1088 -37.66 15.97 -7.44
C ALA A 1088 -37.94 17.28 -6.69
N VAL A 1089 -38.07 17.21 -5.36
CA VAL A 1089 -38.25 18.39 -4.48
C VAL A 1089 -36.98 19.23 -4.42
N TRP A 1090 -35.80 18.59 -4.35
CA TRP A 1090 -34.52 19.29 -4.38
C TRP A 1090 -34.26 19.98 -5.73
N ILE A 1091 -34.57 19.34 -6.87
CA ILE A 1091 -34.42 19.95 -8.20
C ILE A 1091 -35.35 21.17 -8.35
N SER A 1092 -36.62 21.04 -7.97
CA SER A 1092 -37.59 22.15 -8.06
C SER A 1092 -37.28 23.30 -7.08
N ALA A 1093 -36.89 23.00 -5.84
CA ALA A 1093 -36.42 24.00 -4.88
C ALA A 1093 -35.13 24.71 -5.33
N PHE A 1094 -34.19 23.98 -5.95
CA PHE A 1094 -32.97 24.55 -6.50
C PHE A 1094 -33.24 25.44 -7.72
N MET A 1095 -34.15 25.04 -8.61
CA MET A 1095 -34.61 25.87 -9.74
C MET A 1095 -35.31 27.15 -9.26
N ALA A 1096 -36.14 27.06 -8.21
CA ALA A 1096 -36.76 28.23 -7.58
C ALA A 1096 -35.73 29.17 -6.94
N LEU A 1097 -34.74 28.62 -6.22
CA LEU A 1097 -33.63 29.39 -5.65
C LEU A 1097 -32.75 30.04 -6.75
N PHE A 1098 -32.53 29.35 -7.87
CA PHE A 1098 -31.78 29.88 -9.02
C PHE A 1098 -32.53 31.06 -9.69
N ARG A 1099 -33.85 30.94 -9.91
CA ARG A 1099 -34.71 32.07 -10.33
C ARG A 1099 -34.65 33.24 -9.35
N TYR A 1100 -34.72 32.96 -8.04
CA TYR A 1100 -34.66 33.99 -7.00
C TYR A 1100 -33.32 34.75 -6.98
N LEU A 1101 -32.20 34.02 -7.04
CA LEU A 1101 -30.85 34.59 -7.01
C LEU A 1101 -30.50 35.38 -8.28
N THR A 1102 -31.00 34.96 -9.45
CA THR A 1102 -30.82 35.70 -10.71
C THR A 1102 -31.69 36.96 -10.79
N LEU A 1103 -32.95 36.89 -10.36
CA LEU A 1103 -33.85 38.05 -10.35
C LEU A 1103 -33.44 39.12 -9.33
N ARG A 1104 -32.98 38.73 -8.14
CA ARG A 1104 -32.64 39.66 -7.04
C ARG A 1104 -31.34 40.47 -7.26
N ASN A 1105 -30.49 40.10 -8.23
CA ASN A 1105 -29.14 40.65 -8.40
C ASN A 1105 -28.90 41.39 -9.73
N ARG A 1106 -29.94 41.91 -10.39
CA ARG A 1106 -29.78 42.82 -11.54
C ARG A 1106 -28.92 44.03 -11.13
N GLY A 1107 -27.75 44.19 -11.76
CA GLY A 1107 -26.88 45.38 -11.59
C GLY A 1107 -25.55 45.19 -10.85
N LYS A 1108 -24.98 43.98 -10.74
CA LYS A 1108 -23.62 43.75 -10.17
C LYS A 1108 -22.68 43.02 -11.13
N GLY A 1109 -21.37 43.33 -11.02
CA GLY A 1109 -20.38 43.14 -12.08
C GLY A 1109 -19.88 41.72 -12.37
N SER A 1110 -19.03 41.63 -13.41
CA SER A 1110 -18.60 40.41 -14.11
C SER A 1110 -18.04 39.29 -13.24
N THR A 1111 -17.34 39.61 -12.15
CA THR A 1111 -16.76 38.62 -11.22
C THR A 1111 -17.80 37.66 -10.65
N PHE A 1112 -19.02 38.14 -10.39
CA PHE A 1112 -20.10 37.31 -9.83
C PHE A 1112 -20.74 36.40 -10.88
N ILE A 1113 -20.80 36.86 -12.15
CA ILE A 1113 -21.26 36.09 -13.29
C ILE A 1113 -20.32 34.89 -13.54
N GLN A 1114 -19.00 35.11 -13.51
CA GLN A 1114 -18.02 34.02 -13.63
C GLN A 1114 -18.15 32.97 -12.51
N ILE A 1115 -18.40 33.38 -11.27
CA ILE A 1115 -18.64 32.44 -10.16
C ILE A 1115 -19.90 31.62 -10.41
N THR A 1116 -21.00 32.26 -10.82
CA THR A 1116 -22.27 31.59 -11.13
C THR A 1116 -22.11 30.56 -12.26
N ILE A 1117 -21.38 30.91 -13.32
CA ILE A 1117 -21.06 29.99 -14.44
C ILE A 1117 -20.21 28.81 -13.96
N ARG A 1118 -19.15 29.06 -13.17
CA ARG A 1118 -18.28 27.99 -12.62
C ARG A 1118 -19.05 27.04 -11.70
N SER A 1119 -19.96 27.55 -10.86
CA SER A 1119 -20.86 26.72 -10.05
C SER A 1119 -21.82 25.89 -10.90
N SER A 1120 -22.37 26.49 -11.97
CA SER A 1120 -23.31 25.82 -12.88
C SER A 1120 -22.65 24.69 -13.67
N LEU A 1121 -21.41 24.88 -14.16
CA LEU A 1121 -20.65 23.80 -14.82
C LEU A 1121 -20.47 22.59 -13.89
N VAL A 1122 -20.04 22.82 -12.65
CA VAL A 1122 -19.81 21.72 -11.69
C VAL A 1122 -21.12 21.00 -11.36
N ALA A 1123 -22.23 21.72 -11.18
CA ALA A 1123 -23.54 21.13 -10.98
C ALA A 1123 -24.02 20.30 -12.19
N ILE A 1124 -23.87 20.82 -13.41
CA ILE A 1124 -24.30 20.12 -14.64
C ILE A 1124 -23.44 18.88 -14.91
N ILE A 1125 -22.12 18.95 -14.69
CA ILE A 1125 -21.23 17.79 -14.78
C ILE A 1125 -21.64 16.72 -13.77
N ILE A 1126 -21.99 17.11 -12.53
CA ILE A 1126 -22.52 16.17 -11.52
C ILE A 1126 -23.85 15.57 -11.96
N VAL A 1127 -24.79 16.36 -12.52
CA VAL A 1127 -26.08 15.85 -13.02
C VAL A 1127 -25.88 14.84 -14.17
N VAL A 1128 -25.04 15.14 -15.17
CA VAL A 1128 -24.71 14.20 -16.26
C VAL A 1128 -24.07 12.93 -15.71
N PHE A 1129 -23.15 13.06 -14.74
CA PHE A 1129 -22.49 11.92 -14.09
C PHE A 1129 -23.48 11.07 -13.26
N VAL A 1130 -24.49 11.69 -12.63
CA VAL A 1130 -25.56 11.00 -11.88
C VAL A 1130 -26.55 10.30 -12.82
N VAL A 1131 -26.97 10.93 -13.93
CA VAL A 1131 -27.84 10.32 -14.93
C VAL A 1131 -27.17 9.09 -15.56
N LEU A 1132 -25.88 9.18 -15.91
CA LEU A 1132 -25.07 8.06 -16.42
C LEU A 1132 -24.84 6.93 -15.39
N ILE A 1133 -25.10 7.16 -14.10
CA ILE A 1133 -24.94 6.16 -13.03
C ILE A 1133 -26.27 5.51 -12.63
N LEU A 1134 -27.39 6.26 -12.68
CA LEU A 1134 -28.68 5.79 -12.16
C LEU A 1134 -29.58 5.10 -13.20
N ASN A 1135 -29.33 5.28 -14.50
CA ASN A 1135 -30.04 4.58 -15.59
C ASN A 1135 -31.58 4.69 -15.49
N VAL A 1136 -32.08 5.89 -15.17
CA VAL A 1136 -33.51 6.18 -14.99
C VAL A 1136 -34.18 6.47 -16.34
N PRO A 1137 -35.34 5.88 -16.67
CA PRO A 1137 -36.11 6.26 -17.85
C PRO A 1137 -36.54 7.73 -17.78
N CYS A 1138 -36.22 8.51 -18.82
CA CYS A 1138 -36.56 9.93 -18.88
C CYS A 1138 -38.06 10.15 -19.12
N VAL A 1139 -38.85 10.27 -18.05
CA VAL A 1139 -40.23 10.77 -18.12
C VAL A 1139 -40.21 12.27 -18.40
N SER A 1140 -40.36 12.62 -19.67
CA SER A 1140 -40.77 13.94 -20.20
C SER A 1140 -40.33 15.19 -19.39
N MET A 1141 -39.07 15.59 -19.50
CA MET A 1141 -38.70 16.98 -19.20
C MET A 1141 -39.21 17.88 -20.32
N ASN A 1142 -40.12 18.80 -19.99
CA ASN A 1142 -40.70 19.70 -20.99
C ASN A 1142 -39.70 20.83 -21.32
N LEU A 1143 -39.01 20.72 -22.47
CA LEU A 1143 -37.88 21.57 -22.86
C LEU A 1143 -38.25 23.05 -23.09
N THR A 1144 -39.53 23.38 -23.19
CA THR A 1144 -40.06 24.73 -23.42
C THR A 1144 -39.63 25.76 -22.36
N ASP A 1145 -39.50 25.35 -21.09
CA ASP A 1145 -39.07 26.25 -20.00
C ASP A 1145 -37.61 26.74 -20.14
N LEU A 1146 -36.78 26.00 -20.87
CA LEU A 1146 -35.37 26.36 -21.12
C LEU A 1146 -35.24 27.44 -22.21
N PHE A 1147 -36.10 27.42 -23.22
CA PHE A 1147 -36.09 28.40 -24.32
C PHE A 1147 -36.50 29.81 -23.88
N ILE A 1148 -37.33 29.94 -22.84
CA ILE A 1148 -37.83 31.23 -22.34
C ILE A 1148 -36.69 32.17 -21.86
N LEU A 1149 -35.53 31.62 -21.49
CA LEU A 1149 -34.34 32.41 -21.13
C LEU A 1149 -33.72 33.18 -22.29
N ASN A 1150 -33.96 32.80 -23.56
CA ASN A 1150 -33.30 33.41 -24.72
C ASN A 1150 -33.97 34.72 -25.19
N ASN A 1151 -35.27 34.93 -24.90
CA ASN A 1151 -36.06 36.05 -25.42
C ASN A 1151 -35.96 37.36 -24.60
N ASN A 1152 -34.88 37.58 -23.83
CA ASN A 1152 -34.63 38.83 -23.11
C ASN A 1152 -33.31 39.48 -23.57
N ASN A 1153 -33.42 40.46 -24.46
CA ASN A 1153 -32.35 41.09 -25.26
C ASN A 1153 -31.26 41.89 -24.48
N TYR A 1154 -30.55 41.27 -23.53
CA TYR A 1154 -29.61 42.00 -22.65
C TYR A 1154 -28.24 41.33 -22.37
N MET A 1155 -27.86 40.25 -23.07
CA MET A 1155 -26.54 39.61 -22.90
C MET A 1155 -25.85 39.25 -24.23
N ASN A 1156 -25.49 40.26 -25.03
CA ASN A 1156 -24.69 40.08 -26.25
C ASN A 1156 -23.21 39.76 -25.93
N THR A 1157 -22.94 38.53 -25.48
CA THR A 1157 -21.57 37.99 -25.34
C THR A 1157 -21.45 36.67 -26.09
N VAL A 1158 -20.92 36.75 -27.32
CA VAL A 1158 -20.79 35.65 -28.31
C VAL A 1158 -20.21 34.35 -27.73
N GLY A 1159 -19.26 34.45 -26.79
CA GLY A 1159 -18.65 33.28 -26.14
C GLY A 1159 -19.60 32.44 -25.28
N TYR A 1160 -20.69 33.00 -24.75
CA TYR A 1160 -21.63 32.26 -23.90
C TYR A 1160 -22.58 31.38 -24.72
N GLU A 1161 -23.08 31.91 -25.84
CA GLU A 1161 -23.95 31.16 -26.75
C GLU A 1161 -23.19 30.02 -27.46
N ALA A 1162 -21.96 30.30 -27.91
CA ALA A 1162 -21.07 29.29 -28.48
C ALA A 1162 -20.75 28.17 -27.46
N PHE A 1163 -20.52 28.52 -26.19
CA PHE A 1163 -20.31 27.53 -25.13
C PHE A 1163 -21.53 26.62 -24.91
N LEU A 1164 -22.74 27.18 -24.87
CA LEU A 1164 -23.97 26.40 -24.71
C LEU A 1164 -24.23 25.46 -25.91
N ARG A 1165 -24.02 25.93 -27.15
CA ARG A 1165 -24.13 25.08 -28.35
C ARG A 1165 -23.15 23.90 -28.31
N VAL A 1166 -21.87 24.14 -27.97
CA VAL A 1166 -20.87 23.07 -27.81
C VAL A 1166 -21.25 22.08 -26.70
N LEU A 1167 -21.77 22.57 -25.57
CA LEU A 1167 -22.19 21.72 -24.45
C LEU A 1167 -23.36 20.80 -24.83
N MET A 1168 -24.37 21.32 -25.55
CA MET A 1168 -25.50 20.52 -26.04
C MET A 1168 -25.01 19.42 -27.00
N THR A 1169 -24.17 19.75 -27.99
CA THR A 1169 -23.60 18.76 -28.93
C THR A 1169 -22.85 17.63 -28.20
N ILE A 1170 -22.09 17.97 -27.16
CA ILE A 1170 -21.35 16.98 -26.34
C ILE A 1170 -22.32 16.03 -25.60
N VAL A 1171 -23.39 16.56 -24.99
CA VAL A 1171 -24.38 15.75 -24.27
C VAL A 1171 -25.13 14.82 -25.23
N THR A 1172 -25.62 15.34 -26.36
CA THR A 1172 -26.33 14.54 -27.37
C THR A 1172 -25.44 13.44 -27.96
N PHE A 1173 -24.16 13.72 -28.22
CA PHE A 1173 -23.21 12.71 -28.70
C PHE A 1173 -22.93 11.61 -27.67
N ILE A 1174 -22.83 11.96 -26.38
CA ILE A 1174 -22.64 10.95 -25.31
C ILE A 1174 -23.87 10.03 -25.22
N LEU A 1175 -25.09 10.57 -25.30
CA LEU A 1175 -26.32 9.78 -25.29
C LEU A 1175 -26.39 8.80 -26.48
N LEU A 1176 -26.01 9.26 -27.68
CA LEU A 1176 -25.94 8.43 -28.90
C LEU A 1176 -24.91 7.30 -28.84
N VAL A 1177 -23.85 7.43 -28.04
CA VAL A 1177 -22.82 6.38 -27.87
C VAL A 1177 -23.19 5.38 -26.76
N VAL A 1178 -23.99 5.80 -25.77
CA VAL A 1178 -24.35 4.99 -24.60
C VAL A 1178 -25.65 4.18 -24.79
N HIS A 1179 -26.64 4.72 -25.51
CA HIS A 1179 -27.91 4.02 -25.69
C HIS A 1179 -27.81 2.95 -26.80
N PRO A 1180 -28.28 1.71 -26.58
CA PRO A 1180 -28.49 0.78 -27.68
C PRO A 1180 -29.65 1.29 -28.55
N LEU A 1181 -29.37 1.57 -29.82
CA LEU A 1181 -30.40 1.63 -30.85
C LEU A 1181 -30.80 0.19 -31.18
N ALA A 1182 -31.90 -0.27 -30.58
CA ALA A 1182 -32.63 -1.44 -31.09
C ALA A 1182 -33.14 -1.09 -32.50
N PRO A 1183 -33.05 -1.99 -33.50
CA PRO A 1183 -33.32 -1.62 -34.90
C PRO A 1183 -34.73 -1.08 -35.18
N ASP A 1184 -35.72 -1.49 -34.38
CA ASP A 1184 -37.14 -1.43 -34.73
C ASP A 1184 -37.97 -0.39 -33.95
N ASP A 1185 -37.39 0.33 -32.98
CA ASP A 1185 -38.13 1.33 -32.18
C ASP A 1185 -38.24 2.68 -32.92
N VAL A 1186 -39.29 2.79 -33.75
CA VAL A 1186 -39.63 4.00 -34.51
C VAL A 1186 -39.80 5.24 -33.62
N THR A 1187 -40.30 5.07 -32.39
CA THR A 1187 -40.53 6.15 -31.41
C THR A 1187 -39.24 6.83 -30.98
N SER A 1188 -38.14 6.09 -30.87
CA SER A 1188 -36.82 6.67 -30.59
C SER A 1188 -36.31 7.59 -31.71
N LYS A 1189 -36.81 7.39 -32.93
CA LYS A 1189 -36.31 8.00 -34.16
C LYS A 1189 -37.01 9.31 -34.52
N SER A 1190 -38.24 9.54 -34.07
CA SER A 1190 -38.92 10.84 -34.18
C SER A 1190 -38.37 11.84 -33.16
N VAL A 1191 -38.22 11.43 -31.90
CA VAL A 1191 -37.63 12.26 -30.82
C VAL A 1191 -36.18 12.65 -31.15
N PHE A 1192 -35.44 11.78 -31.84
CA PHE A 1192 -34.10 12.08 -32.36
C PHE A 1192 -34.07 13.22 -33.38
N LEU A 1193 -35.12 13.39 -34.21
CA LEU A 1193 -35.23 14.49 -35.17
C LEU A 1193 -35.67 15.80 -34.49
N GLU A 1194 -36.64 15.73 -33.57
CA GLU A 1194 -37.07 16.88 -32.75
C GLU A 1194 -35.98 17.42 -31.78
N CYS A 1195 -34.85 16.72 -31.65
CA CYS A 1195 -33.67 17.17 -30.90
C CYS A 1195 -32.51 17.63 -31.80
N LEU A 1196 -32.73 17.71 -33.12
CA LEU A 1196 -31.72 18.09 -34.13
C LEU A 1196 -32.07 19.39 -34.87
N ASP A 1197 -33.37 19.71 -35.00
CA ASP A 1197 -33.88 21.04 -35.37
C ASP A 1197 -33.86 22.05 -34.19
#